data_AF-R7IWT1-F1
#
_entry.id   AF-R7IWT1-F1
#
_cell.length_a   1.000
_cell.length_b   1.000
_cell.length_c   1.000
_cell.angle_alpha   90.00
_cell.angle_beta   90.00
_cell.angle_gamma   90.00
#
_symmetry.space_group_name_H-M   'P 1'
#
loop_
_entity.id
_entity.type
_entity.pdbx_description
1 polymer ?
#
loop_
_entity_poly.entity_id
_entity_poly.type
_entity_poly.pdbx_seq_one_letter_code
_entity_poly.pdbx_strand_id
1 'polypeptide(L)'
;MNVLKNRFLKRAIAFSMTAVMTVSVSVMAFAEDGTGTQWTRLTRKEQPKVSYEFAQDELGVVNFAPEWGNKEANIESMISYVEEAHEKGVKILLFPEMCVTGYAYSNDPDSEVYQMAVQNAEPLDGPTAQEFAELSDEYDMWIIYGATQTVEGDTEHAYNSAFACSPDGEVTAYQKITPVEGDWCTPGETPVLLDTEYGLIGLSICYDTYATPELERYYAALGCNILLNPTATSRSYGDIDGDGEVEDEGWEWYYKDRLESIASRDGMTILSANLEGYDGPEDDYNFPGGSVIMQGAFNGPKYYAGAEDADGTINTDADIITGEEGLLTNSTELTASTGSTCRNQDFNPELYAELYAELAEKQANGEELSYYSDVTDGPKAAVVNMPGIWGDKEANKEAMIEYIKEAGEQGVDILVFPETVLTGYEWKQPEDDPFYAEYGVAMQVALAETIPGDTTNELSEYAKQYGMYIIFGMTEKEETPIYDEGVEKVYNAAAILYPDGSIDSYRKIHRAGYEVMWSVCGDKPYIIDTEWGKAGIDICRDGHFYPELGRYYAASGCTLFIHPTATTGNPWYRETRIGSYTDRDGMAAITCNLLGGDGTYIGPQVTRAADSIPDITDEEYWKQENWTGGVFNSTSLIITKYHDPETGRTGVNPETGYAIDLNGTGSESQGFAERGTSPMGLEIADMDLSGCGFRIVNFNAALFSKMYDKLALLYREGYESLYGENAVADYVTKKLTETPQEPEVPQEPETPQNPEVPQKPETPQESETPQGAEPVQQVTQPEKESQSVTAAVEPKSENVVQQAPATGDTAGVAMLAVIMAAAGFAAVVTNSRVRKER
;
A
#
# COMPACT_ATOMS: atom_id res chain seq x y z
N MET A 1 -15.26 -62.14 17.71
CA MET A 1 -14.74 -63.51 17.51
C MET A 1 -14.82 -63.89 16.03
N ASN A 2 -13.76 -63.56 15.28
CA ASN A 2 -13.18 -64.31 14.14
C ASN A 2 -14.02 -64.95 12.99
N VAL A 3 -13.43 -64.87 11.78
CA VAL A 3 -13.44 -65.88 10.67
C VAL A 3 -14.71 -65.90 9.76
N LEU A 4 -14.64 -65.86 8.41
CA LEU A 4 -13.55 -65.54 7.46
C LEU A 4 -14.10 -65.40 6.00
N LYS A 5 -13.43 -64.58 5.17
CA LYS A 5 -13.18 -64.65 3.70
C LYS A 5 -14.23 -65.21 2.70
N ASN A 6 -14.19 -64.79 1.43
CA ASN A 6 -14.10 -63.44 0.84
C ASN A 6 -14.62 -63.53 -0.61
N ARG A 7 -15.24 -62.48 -1.13
CA ARG A 7 -16.07 -62.56 -2.34
C ARG A 7 -15.31 -62.23 -3.63
N PHE A 8 -15.61 -62.95 -4.70
CA PHE A 8 -15.34 -62.52 -6.09
C PHE A 8 -16.55 -62.82 -7.00
N LEU A 9 -17.09 -61.76 -7.60
CA LEU A 9 -17.81 -61.70 -8.89
C LEU A 9 -19.29 -62.16 -9.02
N LYS A 10 -20.07 -61.37 -9.80
CA LYS A 10 -21.39 -61.63 -10.47
C LYS A 10 -22.65 -61.47 -9.58
N ARG A 11 -23.82 -60.93 -10.00
CA ARG A 11 -24.46 -60.43 -11.27
C ARG A 11 -25.53 -59.36 -10.86
N ALA A 12 -25.93 -58.31 -11.59
CA ALA A 12 -26.36 -58.10 -13.00
C ALA A 12 -27.83 -58.53 -13.35
N ILE A 13 -28.72 -57.54 -13.62
CA ILE A 13 -30.02 -57.57 -14.37
C ILE A 13 -30.32 -56.10 -14.84
N ALA A 14 -31.07 -55.74 -15.88
CA ALA A 14 -31.07 -56.05 -17.33
C ALA A 14 -32.18 -55.22 -18.06
N PHE A 15 -32.09 -55.07 -19.40
CA PHE A 15 -33.05 -54.42 -20.34
C PHE A 15 -33.23 -52.88 -20.28
N SER A 16 -33.54 -52.13 -21.35
CA SER A 16 -33.18 -52.17 -22.80
C SER A 16 -33.94 -51.06 -23.57
N MET A 17 -33.29 -50.27 -24.44
CA MET A 17 -33.81 -49.96 -25.79
C MET A 17 -32.81 -49.17 -26.65
N THR A 18 -32.93 -49.35 -27.97
CA THR A 18 -32.04 -48.79 -29.01
C THR A 18 -32.33 -47.30 -29.27
N ALA A 19 -31.29 -46.46 -29.30
CA ALA A 19 -31.36 -45.09 -29.80
C ALA A 19 -30.26 -44.85 -30.85
N VAL A 20 -30.55 -43.97 -31.81
CA VAL A 20 -29.73 -43.74 -33.01
C VAL A 20 -28.48 -42.91 -32.67
N MET A 21 -27.32 -43.28 -33.24
CA MET A 21 -26.12 -42.45 -33.20
C MET A 21 -26.34 -41.15 -34.02
N THR A 22 -26.53 -40.04 -33.33
CA THR A 22 -26.19 -38.71 -33.85
C THR A 22 -24.83 -38.30 -33.29
N VAL A 23 -23.92 -37.93 -34.18
CA VAL A 23 -22.59 -37.43 -33.82
C VAL A 23 -22.73 -36.01 -33.28
N SER A 24 -22.62 -35.86 -31.96
CA SER A 24 -22.35 -34.57 -31.33
C SER A 24 -20.85 -34.31 -31.44
N VAL A 25 -20.46 -33.17 -32.03
CA VAL A 25 -19.04 -32.80 -32.15
C VAL A 25 -18.53 -32.40 -30.77
N SER A 26 -17.76 -33.29 -30.14
CA SER A 26 -16.85 -32.90 -29.08
C SER A 26 -15.79 -31.98 -29.69
N VAL A 27 -15.78 -30.70 -29.33
CA VAL A 27 -14.64 -29.82 -29.59
C VAL A 27 -13.54 -30.24 -28.62
N MET A 28 -12.75 -31.25 -29.02
CA MET A 28 -11.42 -31.42 -28.47
C MET A 28 -10.63 -30.17 -28.85
N ALA A 29 -10.18 -29.41 -27.86
CA ALA A 29 -9.16 -28.39 -28.09
C ALA A 29 -7.93 -29.06 -28.70
N PHE A 30 -7.38 -28.45 -29.75
CA PHE A 30 -6.26 -29.02 -30.50
C PHE A 30 -4.96 -28.90 -29.69
N ALA A 31 -4.11 -29.91 -29.82
CA ALA A 31 -2.71 -29.87 -29.42
C ALA A 31 -1.82 -29.99 -30.66
N GLU A 32 -0.56 -29.57 -30.52
CA GLU A 32 0.45 -29.37 -31.58
C GLU A 32 0.15 -28.11 -32.44
N ASP A 33 0.99 -27.08 -32.41
CA ASP A 33 2.45 -27.04 -32.25
C ASP A 33 3.01 -26.86 -30.82
N GLY A 34 4.16 -27.50 -30.56
CA GLY A 34 4.79 -27.55 -29.24
C GLY A 34 6.05 -26.68 -29.14
N THR A 35 5.89 -25.44 -28.69
CA THR A 35 6.89 -24.60 -28.00
C THR A 35 6.12 -23.46 -27.32
N GLY A 36 6.25 -23.28 -26.01
CA GLY A 36 5.65 -22.15 -25.28
C GLY A 36 4.78 -22.56 -24.09
N THR A 37 5.31 -22.32 -22.91
CA THR A 37 4.68 -22.40 -21.59
C THR A 37 3.54 -21.37 -21.44
N GLN A 38 2.71 -21.48 -20.40
CA GLN A 38 1.64 -20.50 -20.11
C GLN A 38 2.22 -19.16 -19.64
N TRP A 39 2.67 -18.32 -20.57
CA TRP A 39 3.24 -17.01 -20.26
C TRP A 39 2.19 -15.92 -19.96
N THR A 40 0.94 -16.14 -20.39
CA THR A 40 -0.19 -15.26 -20.09
C THR A 40 -0.98 -15.80 -18.90
N ARG A 41 -0.97 -15.10 -17.76
CA ARG A 41 -1.89 -15.36 -16.64
C ARG A 41 -3.35 -15.19 -17.11
N LEU A 42 -4.30 -15.82 -16.38
CA LEU A 42 -5.72 -15.77 -16.74
C LEU A 42 -6.23 -14.32 -16.86
N THR A 43 -7.02 -14.06 -17.90
CA THR A 43 -7.57 -12.73 -18.20
C THR A 43 -8.32 -12.20 -16.99
N ARG A 44 -8.01 -10.94 -16.64
CA ARG A 44 -8.52 -10.30 -15.43
C ARG A 44 -9.68 -9.38 -15.75
N LYS A 45 -10.76 -9.46 -14.97
CA LYS A 45 -11.88 -8.51 -15.03
C LYS A 45 -11.49 -7.18 -14.36
N GLU A 46 -12.03 -6.07 -14.87
CA GLU A 46 -11.89 -4.78 -14.18
C GLU A 46 -12.58 -4.82 -12.80
N GLN A 47 -11.95 -4.18 -11.81
CA GLN A 47 -12.58 -3.88 -10.53
C GLN A 47 -13.53 -2.68 -10.65
N PRO A 48 -14.56 -2.58 -9.80
CA PRO A 48 -15.35 -1.35 -9.64
C PRO A 48 -14.44 -0.15 -9.39
N LYS A 49 -14.77 0.98 -10.03
CA LYS A 49 -14.12 2.27 -9.79
C LYS A 49 -15.11 3.16 -9.09
N VAL A 50 -14.91 3.37 -7.81
CA VAL A 50 -15.71 4.28 -6.98
C VAL A 50 -14.86 5.48 -6.58
N SER A 51 -15.50 6.63 -6.49
CA SER A 51 -14.91 7.87 -6.00
C SER A 51 -16.03 8.78 -5.50
N TYR A 52 -15.79 9.44 -4.36
CA TYR A 52 -16.69 10.43 -3.78
C TYR A 52 -15.86 11.64 -3.34
N GLU A 53 -16.42 12.84 -3.49
CA GLU A 53 -15.81 14.11 -3.10
C GLU A 53 -16.52 14.61 -1.84
N PHE A 54 -15.82 14.57 -0.71
CA PHE A 54 -16.30 15.11 0.55
C PHE A 54 -15.95 16.59 0.63
N ALA A 55 -16.93 17.40 1.03
CA ALA A 55 -16.68 18.78 1.40
C ALA A 55 -15.91 18.86 2.74
N GLN A 56 -15.42 20.06 3.07
CA GLN A 56 -14.94 20.36 4.41
C GLN A 56 -16.00 19.96 5.46
N ASP A 57 -15.53 19.42 6.60
CA ASP A 57 -16.34 19.00 7.75
C ASP A 57 -17.28 17.78 7.55
N GLU A 58 -17.30 17.12 6.39
CA GLU A 58 -18.15 15.93 6.15
C GLU A 58 -17.58 14.60 6.72
N LEU A 59 -16.33 14.56 7.17
CA LEU A 59 -15.68 13.39 7.78
C LEU A 59 -15.19 13.75 9.18
N GLY A 60 -15.50 12.90 10.17
CA GLY A 60 -15.16 13.11 11.58
C GLY A 60 -14.49 11.90 12.24
N VAL A 61 -13.47 12.17 13.06
CA VAL A 61 -12.82 11.21 13.97
C VAL A 61 -12.76 11.81 15.37
N VAL A 62 -12.81 10.98 16.42
CA VAL A 62 -12.86 11.45 17.82
C VAL A 62 -11.67 10.91 18.62
N ASN A 63 -10.86 11.82 19.17
CA ASN A 63 -10.01 11.52 20.33
C ASN A 63 -10.94 11.45 21.55
N PHE A 64 -11.11 10.27 22.15
CA PHE A 64 -12.15 10.03 23.16
C PHE A 64 -11.55 9.50 24.46
N ALA A 65 -11.86 10.14 25.59
CA ALA A 65 -11.47 9.69 26.91
C ALA A 65 -12.60 8.88 27.59
N PRO A 66 -12.50 7.55 27.70
CA PRO A 66 -13.52 6.73 28.34
C PRO A 66 -13.40 6.77 29.87
N GLU A 67 -14.53 6.81 30.57
CA GLU A 67 -14.59 6.41 31.98
C GLU A 67 -14.68 4.87 32.05
N TRP A 68 -13.58 4.22 32.46
CA TRP A 68 -13.46 2.77 32.44
C TRP A 68 -14.60 2.05 33.18
N GLY A 69 -15.29 1.16 32.48
CA GLY A 69 -16.43 0.39 32.98
C GLY A 69 -17.73 1.19 33.18
N ASN A 70 -17.74 2.53 33.05
CA ASN A 70 -18.93 3.36 33.20
C ASN A 70 -19.60 3.63 31.85
N LYS A 71 -20.27 2.57 31.35
CA LYS A 71 -20.93 2.56 30.05
C LYS A 71 -21.94 3.71 29.86
N GLU A 72 -22.74 4.02 30.86
CA GLU A 72 -23.73 5.10 30.76
C GLU A 72 -23.09 6.49 30.59
N ALA A 73 -21.98 6.78 31.29
CA ALA A 73 -21.26 8.06 31.13
C ALA A 73 -20.58 8.16 29.76
N ASN A 74 -19.98 7.06 29.28
CA ASN A 74 -19.34 7.02 27.96
C ASN A 74 -20.35 7.29 26.84
N ILE A 75 -21.54 6.69 26.91
CA ILE A 75 -22.61 6.94 25.93
C ILE A 75 -23.09 8.40 25.99
N GLU A 76 -23.28 9.01 27.17
CA GLU A 76 -23.65 10.43 27.30
C GLU A 76 -22.58 11.37 26.68
N SER A 77 -21.30 11.04 26.83
CA SER A 77 -20.20 11.76 26.17
C SER A 77 -20.20 11.56 24.65
N MET A 78 -20.31 10.32 24.18
CA MET A 78 -20.40 10.00 22.74
C MET A 78 -21.58 10.71 22.06
N ILE A 79 -22.75 10.77 22.70
CA ILE A 79 -23.92 11.50 22.18
C ILE A 79 -23.61 12.99 22.01
N SER A 80 -22.86 13.59 22.94
CA SER A 80 -22.44 15.00 22.83
C SER A 80 -21.56 15.25 21.60
N TYR A 81 -20.66 14.32 21.26
CA TYR A 81 -19.87 14.38 20.02
C TYR A 81 -20.68 14.10 18.76
N VAL A 82 -21.69 13.22 18.83
CA VAL A 82 -22.66 12.99 17.73
C VAL A 82 -23.47 14.27 17.44
N GLU A 83 -23.92 14.98 18.48
CA GLU A 83 -24.59 16.28 18.34
C GLU A 83 -23.66 17.35 17.73
N GLU A 84 -22.40 17.46 18.19
CA GLU A 84 -21.42 18.40 17.62
C GLU A 84 -21.09 18.07 16.15
N ALA A 85 -20.96 16.78 15.81
CA ALA A 85 -20.71 16.31 14.45
C ALA A 85 -21.89 16.64 13.51
N HIS A 86 -23.12 16.47 13.99
CA HIS A 86 -24.32 16.90 13.27
C HIS A 86 -24.35 18.42 13.04
N GLU A 87 -23.99 19.24 14.05
CA GLU A 87 -23.90 20.71 13.90
C GLU A 87 -22.85 21.15 12.86
N LYS A 88 -21.75 20.40 12.72
CA LYS A 88 -20.72 20.63 11.68
C LYS A 88 -21.12 20.11 10.30
N GLY A 89 -22.02 19.14 10.21
CA GLY A 89 -22.46 18.53 8.95
C GLY A 89 -21.72 17.24 8.58
N VAL A 90 -21.11 16.56 9.56
CA VAL A 90 -20.41 15.28 9.38
C VAL A 90 -21.35 14.22 8.78
N LYS A 91 -20.81 13.41 7.88
CA LYS A 91 -21.49 12.29 7.20
C LYS A 91 -20.98 10.91 7.62
N ILE A 92 -19.73 10.82 8.05
CA ILE A 92 -19.14 9.62 8.62
C ILE A 92 -18.40 10.04 9.89
N LEU A 93 -18.87 9.57 11.04
CA LEU A 93 -18.27 9.80 12.35
C LEU A 93 -17.70 8.49 12.90
N LEU A 94 -16.40 8.50 13.21
CA LEU A 94 -15.66 7.36 13.74
C LEU A 94 -15.22 7.61 15.19
N PHE A 95 -15.70 6.76 16.10
CA PHE A 95 -15.20 6.65 17.47
C PHE A 95 -14.15 5.54 17.61
N PRO A 96 -13.31 5.58 18.67
CA PRO A 96 -12.25 4.59 18.89
C PRO A 96 -12.70 3.17 19.24
N GLU A 97 -11.72 2.28 19.34
CA GLU A 97 -11.87 0.91 19.83
C GLU A 97 -12.34 0.89 21.29
N MET A 98 -13.30 0.01 21.63
CA MET A 98 -13.85 -0.17 22.98
C MET A 98 -14.33 1.10 23.71
N CYS A 99 -14.58 2.22 23.00
CA CYS A 99 -14.93 3.51 23.59
C CYS A 99 -16.20 3.48 24.47
N VAL A 100 -17.12 2.53 24.24
CA VAL A 100 -18.32 2.34 25.07
C VAL A 100 -17.96 1.87 26.50
N THR A 101 -16.85 1.16 26.70
CA THR A 101 -16.50 0.52 27.98
C THR A 101 -15.15 0.95 28.56
N GLY A 102 -14.27 1.57 27.78
CA GLY A 102 -12.84 1.57 28.05
C GLY A 102 -12.18 0.24 27.64
N TYR A 103 -10.87 0.27 27.48
CA TYR A 103 -10.04 -0.81 27.00
C TYR A 103 -9.91 -1.96 28.02
N ALA A 104 -9.69 -3.18 27.53
CA ALA A 104 -9.56 -4.35 28.36
C ALA A 104 -8.54 -5.35 27.79
N TYR A 105 -7.40 -5.52 28.46
CA TYR A 105 -6.50 -6.65 28.22
C TYR A 105 -6.46 -7.58 29.44
N SER A 106 -6.82 -8.86 29.26
CA SER A 106 -6.67 -9.87 30.31
C SER A 106 -6.72 -11.31 29.79
N ASN A 107 -5.87 -12.16 30.36
CA ASN A 107 -5.89 -13.61 30.20
C ASN A 107 -6.40 -14.35 31.46
N ASP A 108 -6.91 -13.63 32.47
CA ASP A 108 -7.43 -14.21 33.71
C ASP A 108 -8.96 -14.07 33.78
N PRO A 109 -9.73 -15.15 33.59
CA PRO A 109 -11.19 -15.12 33.70
C PRO A 109 -11.75 -14.65 35.04
N ASP A 110 -10.97 -14.76 36.14
CA ASP A 110 -11.38 -14.29 37.46
C ASP A 110 -11.09 -12.78 37.68
N SER A 111 -10.40 -12.10 36.74
CA SER A 111 -10.06 -10.67 36.84
C SER A 111 -11.25 -9.76 36.54
N GLU A 112 -11.28 -8.58 37.16
CA GLU A 112 -12.35 -7.60 36.92
C GLU A 112 -12.32 -7.03 35.50
N VAL A 113 -11.16 -6.96 34.86
CA VAL A 113 -11.00 -6.53 33.45
C VAL A 113 -11.67 -7.50 32.49
N TYR A 114 -11.40 -8.80 32.64
CA TYR A 114 -12.03 -9.86 31.84
C TYR A 114 -13.55 -9.85 32.06
N GLN A 115 -13.99 -9.79 33.32
CA GLN A 115 -15.41 -9.76 33.67
C GLN A 115 -16.11 -8.49 33.17
N MET A 116 -15.47 -7.33 33.18
CA MET A 116 -16.00 -6.08 32.63
C MET A 116 -16.29 -6.23 31.13
N ALA A 117 -15.30 -6.69 30.35
CA ALA A 117 -15.43 -6.83 28.90
C ALA A 117 -16.57 -7.77 28.50
N VAL A 118 -16.68 -8.93 29.16
CA VAL A 118 -17.69 -9.95 28.86
C VAL A 118 -19.08 -9.59 29.39
N GLN A 119 -19.20 -8.97 30.58
CA GLN A 119 -20.50 -8.62 31.17
C GLN A 119 -21.17 -7.41 30.49
N ASN A 120 -20.39 -6.49 29.91
CA ASN A 120 -20.90 -5.34 29.16
C ASN A 120 -21.16 -5.65 27.67
N ALA A 121 -20.84 -6.86 27.20
CA ALA A 121 -21.02 -7.24 25.80
C ALA A 121 -22.49 -7.29 25.40
N GLU A 122 -22.81 -6.71 24.25
CA GLU A 122 -24.20 -6.65 23.74
C GLU A 122 -24.39 -7.42 22.43
N PRO A 123 -25.60 -7.93 22.15
CA PRO A 123 -25.91 -8.49 20.84
C PRO A 123 -25.92 -7.38 19.78
N LEU A 124 -25.93 -7.77 18.50
CA LEU A 124 -25.98 -6.81 17.38
C LEU A 124 -27.19 -5.85 17.46
N ASP A 125 -28.30 -6.31 18.04
CA ASP A 125 -29.53 -5.55 18.29
C ASP A 125 -29.66 -5.07 19.76
N GLY A 126 -28.53 -4.87 20.45
CA GLY A 126 -28.46 -4.36 21.82
C GLY A 126 -28.93 -2.90 21.98
N PRO A 127 -29.22 -2.44 23.21
CA PRO A 127 -29.73 -1.09 23.45
C PRO A 127 -28.78 0.02 22.99
N THR A 128 -27.45 -0.14 23.13
CA THR A 128 -26.50 0.88 22.62
C THR A 128 -26.52 0.97 21.10
N ALA A 129 -26.65 -0.17 20.41
CA ALA A 129 -26.80 -0.21 18.96
C ALA A 129 -28.12 0.40 18.50
N GLN A 130 -29.22 0.21 19.24
CA GLN A 130 -30.51 0.86 18.96
C GLN A 130 -30.43 2.38 19.13
N GLU A 131 -29.77 2.86 20.19
CA GLU A 131 -29.61 4.29 20.48
C GLU A 131 -28.79 5.02 19.40
N PHE A 132 -27.63 4.46 18.99
CA PHE A 132 -26.85 5.04 17.89
C PHE A 132 -27.50 4.86 16.50
N ALA A 133 -28.34 3.83 16.30
CA ALA A 133 -29.13 3.68 15.08
C ALA A 133 -30.25 4.74 14.97
N GLU A 134 -30.94 5.06 16.08
CA GLU A 134 -31.93 6.14 16.12
C GLU A 134 -31.27 7.51 15.84
N LEU A 135 -30.07 7.75 16.37
CA LEU A 135 -29.29 8.98 16.08
C LEU A 135 -28.77 9.03 14.64
N SER A 136 -28.39 7.89 14.04
CA SER A 136 -27.94 7.84 12.64
C SER A 136 -29.07 8.16 11.65
N ASP A 137 -30.29 7.65 11.90
CA ASP A 137 -31.52 7.98 11.14
C ASP A 137 -31.96 9.44 11.36
N GLU A 138 -31.88 9.97 12.60
CA GLU A 138 -32.25 11.37 12.87
C GLU A 138 -31.29 12.38 12.21
N TYR A 139 -29.99 12.07 12.17
CA TYR A 139 -28.96 13.01 11.71
C TYR A 139 -28.42 12.78 10.29
N ASP A 140 -28.88 11.76 9.57
CA ASP A 140 -28.42 11.42 8.20
C ASP A 140 -26.88 11.27 8.16
N MET A 141 -26.36 10.45 9.08
CA MET A 141 -24.94 10.28 9.38
C MET A 141 -24.61 8.82 9.72
N TRP A 142 -23.53 8.29 9.15
CA TRP A 142 -22.94 7.02 9.58
C TRP A 142 -22.22 7.19 10.92
N ILE A 143 -22.59 6.40 11.93
CA ILE A 143 -21.92 6.39 13.24
C ILE A 143 -21.24 5.03 13.43
N ILE A 144 -19.92 5.04 13.59
CA ILE A 144 -19.09 3.84 13.80
C ILE A 144 -18.41 3.93 15.16
N TYR A 145 -18.50 2.88 15.98
CA TYR A 145 -17.95 2.88 17.34
C TYR A 145 -17.48 1.49 17.81
N GLY A 146 -16.48 1.48 18.71
CA GLY A 146 -15.96 0.26 19.32
C GLY A 146 -16.71 -0.16 20.59
N ALA A 147 -17.12 -1.43 20.65
CA ALA A 147 -17.76 -2.03 21.83
C ALA A 147 -17.57 -3.56 21.86
N THR A 148 -17.80 -4.18 23.02
CA THR A 148 -17.84 -5.64 23.11
C THR A 148 -19.17 -6.20 22.61
N GLN A 149 -19.11 -7.27 21.82
CA GLN A 149 -20.28 -7.95 21.23
C GLN A 149 -20.41 -9.38 21.78
N THR A 150 -21.63 -9.83 22.08
CA THR A 150 -21.87 -11.20 22.58
C THR A 150 -21.58 -12.26 21.53
N VAL A 151 -20.96 -13.37 21.93
CA VAL A 151 -20.78 -14.58 21.12
C VAL A 151 -22.02 -15.48 21.26
N GLU A 152 -22.60 -15.99 20.16
CA GLU A 152 -23.85 -16.77 20.26
C GLU A 152 -23.65 -18.09 21.02
N GLY A 153 -24.28 -18.19 22.20
CA GLY A 153 -24.26 -19.39 23.04
C GLY A 153 -23.05 -19.53 23.94
N ASP A 154 -22.15 -18.55 23.95
CA ASP A 154 -21.05 -18.41 24.89
C ASP A 154 -21.36 -17.24 25.85
N THR A 155 -21.01 -17.39 27.12
CA THR A 155 -21.18 -16.38 28.18
C THR A 155 -19.90 -16.17 28.99
N GLU A 156 -18.81 -16.81 28.57
CA GLU A 156 -17.47 -16.69 29.14
C GLU A 156 -16.58 -15.83 28.22
N HIS A 157 -16.93 -15.67 26.94
CA HIS A 157 -16.17 -14.85 25.97
C HIS A 157 -17.05 -13.79 25.27
N ALA A 158 -16.40 -12.77 24.69
CA ALA A 158 -17.02 -11.76 23.84
C ALA A 158 -16.16 -11.50 22.59
N TYR A 159 -16.70 -10.81 21.59
CA TYR A 159 -15.91 -10.22 20.50
C TYR A 159 -15.57 -8.77 20.83
N ASN A 160 -14.36 -8.31 20.51
CA ASN A 160 -14.08 -6.90 20.31
C ASN A 160 -14.60 -6.48 18.92
N SER A 161 -15.50 -5.49 18.85
CA SER A 161 -16.25 -5.20 17.62
C SER A 161 -16.39 -3.71 17.31
N ALA A 162 -16.36 -3.39 16.02
CA ALA A 162 -16.73 -2.09 15.48
C ALA A 162 -18.16 -2.18 14.97
N PHE A 163 -19.10 -1.57 15.69
CA PHE A 163 -20.47 -1.42 15.26
C PHE A 163 -20.55 -0.26 14.25
N ALA A 164 -21.36 -0.41 13.22
CA ALA A 164 -21.63 0.63 12.24
C ALA A 164 -23.15 0.78 12.07
N CYS A 165 -23.64 1.96 12.45
CA CYS A 165 -25.03 2.37 12.30
C CYS A 165 -25.15 3.23 11.02
N SER A 166 -26.11 2.89 10.18
CA SER A 166 -26.36 3.56 8.89
C SER A 166 -27.40 4.69 9.02
N PRO A 167 -27.42 5.65 8.08
CA PRO A 167 -28.48 6.66 7.95
C PRO A 167 -29.91 6.11 7.76
N ASP A 168 -30.07 4.82 7.45
CA ASP A 168 -31.39 4.14 7.37
C ASP A 168 -31.77 3.43 8.70
N GLY A 169 -30.95 3.57 9.76
CA GLY A 169 -31.11 2.88 11.04
C GLY A 169 -30.78 1.37 11.00
N GLU A 170 -30.23 0.83 9.90
CA GLU A 170 -29.67 -0.53 9.90
C GLU A 170 -28.32 -0.56 10.63
N VAL A 171 -28.10 -1.61 11.44
CA VAL A 171 -26.86 -1.87 12.18
C VAL A 171 -26.13 -3.09 11.60
N THR A 172 -24.82 -2.95 11.42
CA THR A 172 -23.89 -4.07 11.22
C THR A 172 -22.73 -3.99 12.21
N ALA A 173 -21.91 -5.03 12.30
CA ALA A 173 -20.68 -5.00 13.10
C ALA A 173 -19.58 -5.86 12.47
N TYR A 174 -18.34 -5.40 12.60
CA TYR A 174 -17.12 -6.15 12.32
C TYR A 174 -16.53 -6.68 13.63
N GLN A 175 -16.26 -7.98 13.72
CA GLN A 175 -15.51 -8.57 14.84
C GLN A 175 -14.02 -8.59 14.50
N LYS A 176 -13.17 -8.10 15.42
CA LYS A 176 -11.71 -8.05 15.26
C LYS A 176 -11.13 -9.42 14.89
N ILE A 177 -10.41 -9.51 13.77
CA ILE A 177 -9.91 -10.80 13.23
C ILE A 177 -8.65 -11.25 13.97
N THR A 178 -7.79 -10.31 14.36
CA THR A 178 -6.58 -10.54 15.15
C THR A 178 -6.63 -9.78 16.48
N PRO A 179 -7.47 -10.22 17.44
CA PRO A 179 -7.52 -9.62 18.75
C PRO A 179 -6.19 -9.84 19.49
N VAL A 180 -5.76 -8.84 20.24
CA VAL A 180 -4.58 -8.87 21.13
C VAL A 180 -4.96 -8.66 22.59
N GLU A 181 -6.26 -8.55 22.87
CA GLU A 181 -6.88 -8.21 24.17
C GLU A 181 -6.86 -9.38 25.19
N GLY A 182 -6.35 -10.54 24.79
CA GLY A 182 -6.21 -11.73 25.63
C GLY A 182 -7.42 -12.66 25.62
N ASP A 183 -7.39 -13.67 26.49
CA ASP A 183 -8.28 -14.84 26.49
C ASP A 183 -9.78 -14.56 26.70
N TRP A 184 -10.23 -13.31 26.89
CA TRP A 184 -11.67 -12.96 26.86
C TRP A 184 -12.20 -12.75 25.44
N CYS A 185 -11.32 -12.34 24.51
CA CYS A 185 -11.70 -11.90 23.19
C CYS A 185 -11.63 -13.04 22.18
N THR A 186 -12.79 -13.39 21.63
CA THR A 186 -12.89 -14.37 20.53
C THR A 186 -12.48 -13.71 19.21
N PRO A 187 -11.62 -14.34 18.38
CA PRO A 187 -11.33 -13.85 17.04
C PRO A 187 -12.54 -13.89 16.11
N GLY A 188 -12.71 -12.83 15.31
CA GLY A 188 -13.60 -12.81 14.15
C GLY A 188 -13.04 -13.61 12.97
N GLU A 189 -13.93 -14.04 12.06
CA GLU A 189 -13.54 -14.76 10.82
C GLU A 189 -14.03 -14.05 9.53
N THR A 190 -14.62 -12.86 9.65
CA THR A 190 -15.42 -12.24 8.57
C THR A 190 -15.01 -10.79 8.32
N PRO A 191 -14.33 -10.48 7.20
CA PRO A 191 -14.16 -9.12 6.72
C PRO A 191 -15.52 -8.47 6.42
N VAL A 192 -15.67 -7.18 6.75
CA VAL A 192 -16.91 -6.42 6.58
C VAL A 192 -16.68 -5.20 5.69
N LEU A 193 -17.57 -5.03 4.70
CA LEU A 193 -17.67 -3.84 3.88
C LEU A 193 -19.03 -3.16 4.08
N LEU A 194 -19.03 -1.84 4.20
CA LEU A 194 -20.23 -1.03 4.10
C LEU A 194 -20.40 -0.60 2.64
N ASP A 195 -21.50 -0.98 2.02
CA ASP A 195 -22.01 -0.44 0.75
C ASP A 195 -22.75 0.85 1.08
N THR A 196 -22.15 2.00 0.75
CA THR A 196 -22.64 3.34 1.10
C THR A 196 -22.80 4.21 -0.15
N GLU A 197 -23.54 5.30 -0.01
CA GLU A 197 -23.64 6.36 -1.02
C GLU A 197 -22.28 7.02 -1.36
N TYR A 198 -21.30 6.91 -0.46
CA TYR A 198 -19.91 7.36 -0.63
C TYR A 198 -18.99 6.29 -1.24
N GLY A 199 -19.50 5.08 -1.46
CA GLY A 199 -18.77 3.92 -1.97
C GLY A 199 -18.58 2.80 -0.95
N LEU A 200 -17.56 1.97 -1.19
CA LEU A 200 -17.25 0.84 -0.34
C LEU A 200 -16.29 1.25 0.78
N ILE A 201 -16.71 1.00 2.02
CA ILE A 201 -15.95 1.32 3.23
C ILE A 201 -15.55 0.02 3.93
N GLY A 202 -14.27 -0.18 4.20
CA GLY A 202 -13.75 -1.33 4.95
C GLY A 202 -13.62 -1.03 6.44
N LEU A 203 -13.95 -2.02 7.27
CA LEU A 203 -13.74 -1.97 8.73
C LEU A 203 -12.56 -2.85 9.13
N SER A 204 -11.62 -2.29 9.90
CA SER A 204 -10.55 -3.00 10.60
C SER A 204 -10.37 -2.36 11.99
N ILE A 205 -9.89 -3.11 12.99
CA ILE A 205 -9.72 -2.58 14.34
C ILE A 205 -8.27 -2.71 14.76
N CYS A 206 -7.62 -1.57 15.05
CA CYS A 206 -6.32 -1.48 15.71
C CYS A 206 -5.27 -2.43 15.11
N TYR A 207 -4.93 -3.51 15.82
CA TYR A 207 -3.96 -4.52 15.41
C TYR A 207 -4.27 -5.14 14.04
N ASP A 208 -5.54 -5.26 13.63
CA ASP A 208 -5.86 -5.70 12.26
C ASP A 208 -5.22 -4.74 11.23
N THR A 209 -5.40 -3.43 11.41
CA THR A 209 -4.84 -2.38 10.54
C THR A 209 -3.32 -2.36 10.57
N TYR A 210 -2.70 -2.53 11.74
CA TYR A 210 -1.23 -2.44 11.86
C TYR A 210 -0.50 -3.73 11.48
N ALA A 211 -1.16 -4.88 11.64
CA ALA A 211 -0.51 -6.20 11.59
C ALA A 211 -1.02 -7.12 10.49
N THR A 212 -2.19 -6.88 9.87
CA THR A 212 -2.80 -7.79 8.86
C THR A 212 -3.03 -7.14 7.49
N PRO A 213 -1.96 -6.86 6.71
CA PRO A 213 -2.06 -6.26 5.39
C PRO A 213 -3.00 -7.01 4.43
N GLU A 214 -3.23 -8.29 4.69
CA GLU A 214 -4.16 -9.13 3.94
C GLU A 214 -5.61 -8.61 3.98
N LEU A 215 -6.01 -7.93 5.06
CA LEU A 215 -7.36 -7.42 5.25
C LEU A 215 -7.63 -6.17 4.41
N GLU A 216 -6.81 -5.13 4.54
CA GLU A 216 -7.00 -3.92 3.74
C GLU A 216 -6.69 -4.15 2.25
N ARG A 217 -5.81 -5.12 1.93
CA ARG A 217 -5.58 -5.58 0.55
C ARG A 217 -6.79 -6.27 -0.04
N TYR A 218 -7.51 -7.07 0.75
CA TYR A 218 -8.77 -7.67 0.34
C TYR A 218 -9.86 -6.61 0.10
N TYR A 219 -9.98 -5.62 0.99
CA TYR A 219 -10.89 -4.48 0.79
C TYR A 219 -10.53 -3.64 -0.46
N ALA A 220 -9.27 -3.23 -0.61
CA ALA A 220 -8.79 -2.54 -1.80
C ALA A 220 -9.03 -3.34 -3.09
N ALA A 221 -8.92 -4.68 -3.02
CA ALA A 221 -9.20 -5.55 -4.14
C ALA A 221 -10.70 -5.73 -4.46
N LEU A 222 -11.60 -5.45 -3.53
CA LEU A 222 -13.05 -5.41 -3.78
C LEU A 222 -13.54 -4.04 -4.29
N GLY A 223 -12.68 -3.03 -4.30
CA GLY A 223 -13.04 -1.66 -4.70
C GLY A 223 -13.42 -0.76 -3.52
N CYS A 224 -12.86 -1.01 -2.35
CA CYS A 224 -12.89 -0.08 -1.22
C CYS A 224 -12.23 1.27 -1.56
N ASN A 225 -12.80 2.36 -1.05
CA ASN A 225 -12.24 3.72 -1.15
C ASN A 225 -11.99 4.40 0.20
N ILE A 226 -12.51 3.85 1.31
CA ILE A 226 -12.30 4.37 2.67
C ILE A 226 -12.03 3.20 3.63
N LEU A 227 -10.95 3.26 4.41
CA LEU A 227 -10.71 2.36 5.53
C LEU A 227 -11.02 3.09 6.84
N LEU A 228 -11.84 2.49 7.70
CA LEU A 228 -12.10 2.98 9.06
C LEU A 228 -11.35 2.10 10.07
N ASN A 229 -10.59 2.75 10.95
CA ASN A 229 -9.77 2.13 12.00
C ASN A 229 -10.13 2.70 13.39
N PRO A 230 -11.16 2.17 14.08
CA PRO A 230 -11.25 2.30 15.54
C PRO A 230 -9.99 1.66 16.16
N THR A 231 -9.32 2.38 17.05
CA THR A 231 -8.08 1.90 17.68
C THR A 231 -7.97 2.30 19.14
N ALA A 232 -7.24 1.50 19.92
CA ALA A 232 -6.77 1.82 21.26
C ALA A 232 -5.28 1.43 21.31
N THR A 233 -4.41 2.33 20.85
CA THR A 233 -2.96 2.09 20.79
C THR A 233 -2.19 3.15 21.57
N SER A 234 -1.39 2.67 22.52
CA SER A 234 -0.38 3.39 23.30
C SER A 234 1.01 2.75 23.16
N ARG A 235 1.21 1.93 22.11
CA ARG A 235 2.51 1.29 21.83
C ARG A 235 3.60 2.35 21.75
N SER A 236 4.64 2.22 22.57
CA SER A 236 5.78 3.14 22.63
C SER A 236 5.43 4.59 23.03
N TYR A 237 4.30 4.81 23.71
CA TYR A 237 3.96 6.06 24.39
C TYR A 237 4.31 5.95 25.88
N GLY A 238 5.19 6.81 26.40
CA GLY A 238 5.62 6.75 27.80
C GLY A 238 6.96 7.44 28.07
N ASP A 239 7.45 7.32 29.30
CA ASP A 239 8.80 7.71 29.73
C ASP A 239 9.82 6.69 29.18
N ILE A 240 10.34 6.94 27.97
CA ILE A 240 11.26 6.08 27.22
C ILE A 240 12.68 6.22 27.75
N ASP A 241 13.12 7.45 28.07
CA ASP A 241 14.50 7.76 28.47
C ASP A 241 14.74 7.72 30.00
N GLY A 242 13.68 7.83 30.80
CA GLY A 242 13.71 7.76 32.26
C GLY A 242 13.85 9.11 32.97
N ASP A 243 13.65 10.25 32.30
CA ASP A 243 13.69 11.59 32.90
C ASP A 243 12.39 11.97 33.64
N GLY A 244 11.27 11.33 33.28
CA GLY A 244 9.96 11.46 33.92
C GLY A 244 8.93 12.32 33.18
N GLU A 245 9.23 12.79 31.97
CA GLU A 245 8.21 13.26 31.01
C GLU A 245 7.64 12.06 30.22
N VAL A 246 6.83 12.31 29.17
CA VAL A 246 6.25 11.27 28.32
C VAL A 246 6.53 11.62 26.87
N GLU A 247 7.25 10.74 26.17
CA GLU A 247 7.57 10.84 24.76
C GLU A 247 6.46 10.18 23.91
N ASP A 248 6.11 10.83 22.81
CA ASP A 248 5.18 10.32 21.80
C ASP A 248 5.84 9.99 20.45
N GLU A 249 7.09 10.38 20.20
CA GLU A 249 7.77 10.12 18.93
C GLU A 249 7.84 8.60 18.62
N GLY A 250 7.97 7.77 19.65
CA GLY A 250 7.95 6.32 19.54
C GLY A 250 6.60 5.73 19.15
N TRP A 251 5.52 6.34 19.63
CA TRP A 251 4.15 5.98 19.29
C TRP A 251 3.76 6.51 17.92
N GLU A 252 4.08 7.77 17.65
CA GLU A 252 3.79 8.44 16.41
C GLU A 252 4.47 7.72 15.27
N TRP A 253 5.79 7.43 15.37
CA TRP A 253 6.50 6.70 14.32
C TRP A 253 5.78 5.39 13.97
N TYR A 254 5.38 4.60 14.97
CA TYR A 254 4.66 3.34 14.75
C TYR A 254 3.30 3.56 14.09
N TYR A 255 2.52 4.52 14.58
CA TYR A 255 1.15 4.77 14.11
C TYR A 255 1.15 5.37 12.70
N LYS A 256 1.93 6.45 12.50
CA LYS A 256 2.16 7.15 11.24
C LYS A 256 2.67 6.21 10.15
N ASP A 257 3.79 5.52 10.37
CA ASP A 257 4.40 4.59 9.40
C ASP A 257 3.40 3.55 8.87
N ARG A 258 2.56 3.00 9.75
CA ARG A 258 1.55 2.00 9.39
C ARG A 258 0.45 2.61 8.51
N LEU A 259 -0.16 3.71 8.92
CA LEU A 259 -1.24 4.33 8.15
C LEU A 259 -0.75 4.92 6.82
N GLU A 260 0.44 5.53 6.81
CA GLU A 260 1.12 6.06 5.62
C GLU A 260 1.46 4.98 4.59
N SER A 261 2.00 3.84 5.07
CA SER A 261 2.30 2.69 4.24
C SER A 261 1.04 2.17 3.55
N ILE A 262 -0.07 2.03 4.29
CA ILE A 262 -1.38 1.63 3.72
C ILE A 262 -1.90 2.65 2.72
N ALA A 263 -2.01 3.92 3.13
CA ALA A 263 -2.63 4.97 2.33
C ALA A 263 -1.87 5.19 1.01
N SER A 264 -0.53 5.13 1.03
CA SER A 264 0.28 5.28 -0.19
C SER A 264 0.35 4.02 -1.05
N ARG A 265 0.32 2.82 -0.43
CA ARG A 265 0.38 1.53 -1.13
C ARG A 265 -0.93 1.22 -1.83
N ASP A 266 -2.05 1.36 -1.13
CA ASP A 266 -3.35 0.93 -1.61
C ASP A 266 -4.22 2.10 -2.07
N GLY A 267 -3.92 3.36 -1.70
CA GLY A 267 -4.61 4.53 -2.25
C GLY A 267 -6.03 4.76 -1.72
N MET A 268 -6.36 4.22 -0.54
CA MET A 268 -7.61 4.49 0.17
C MET A 268 -7.49 5.74 1.04
N THR A 269 -8.59 6.45 1.27
CA THR A 269 -8.68 7.39 2.40
C THR A 269 -8.72 6.58 3.70
N ILE A 270 -8.03 7.03 4.74
CA ILE A 270 -8.07 6.40 6.07
C ILE A 270 -8.66 7.40 7.06
N LEU A 271 -9.64 6.94 7.85
CA LEU A 271 -10.05 7.57 9.10
C LEU A 271 -9.60 6.63 10.22
N SER A 272 -8.83 7.16 11.17
CA SER A 272 -8.35 6.42 12.33
C SER A 272 -8.70 7.19 13.59
N ALA A 273 -9.37 6.53 14.55
CA ALA A 273 -9.84 7.15 15.79
C ALA A 273 -9.27 6.40 17.00
N ASN A 274 -8.54 7.10 17.88
CA ASN A 274 -7.83 6.52 19.03
C ASN A 274 -8.40 7.02 20.35
N LEU A 275 -8.32 6.17 21.39
CA LEU A 275 -8.59 6.60 22.76
C LEU A 275 -7.59 7.69 23.20
N GLU A 276 -7.99 8.49 24.18
CA GLU A 276 -7.19 9.54 24.80
C GLU A 276 -7.23 9.40 26.33
N GLY A 277 -6.16 9.82 27.00
CA GLY A 277 -6.09 9.88 28.46
C GLY A 277 -5.86 8.53 29.15
N TYR A 278 -6.03 8.54 30.47
CA TYR A 278 -5.86 7.37 31.31
C TYR A 278 -7.08 6.45 31.29
N ASP A 279 -6.84 5.13 31.26
CA ASP A 279 -7.87 4.11 31.15
C ASP A 279 -7.44 2.81 31.87
N GLY A 280 -8.41 1.94 32.19
CA GLY A 280 -8.21 0.74 33.01
C GLY A 280 -8.59 0.92 34.49
N PRO A 281 -8.59 -0.16 35.29
CA PRO A 281 -9.08 -0.15 36.68
C PRO A 281 -8.15 0.59 37.66
N GLU A 282 -6.84 0.66 37.39
CA GLU A 282 -5.86 1.42 38.18
C GLU A 282 -5.14 2.51 37.35
N ASP A 283 -5.78 3.04 36.29
CA ASP A 283 -5.17 3.94 35.29
C ASP A 283 -3.94 3.30 34.59
N ASP A 284 -4.02 1.98 34.33
CA ASP A 284 -2.94 1.14 33.80
C ASP A 284 -2.53 1.48 32.36
N TYR A 285 -3.43 2.09 31.58
CA TYR A 285 -3.18 2.55 30.21
C TYR A 285 -3.21 4.08 30.18
N ASN A 286 -2.37 4.67 29.34
CA ASN A 286 -2.43 6.07 28.95
C ASN A 286 -2.43 6.10 27.43
N PHE A 287 -3.45 6.66 26.80
CA PHE A 287 -3.57 6.73 25.34
C PHE A 287 -3.35 8.18 24.86
N PRO A 288 -2.58 8.39 23.78
CA PRO A 288 -2.21 9.73 23.34
C PRO A 288 -3.29 10.45 22.52
N GLY A 289 -4.42 9.82 22.18
CA GLY A 289 -5.27 10.33 21.10
C GLY A 289 -4.55 10.18 19.75
N GLY A 290 -4.43 11.26 18.98
CA GLY A 290 -3.83 11.22 17.64
C GLY A 290 -4.74 10.58 16.58
N SER A 291 -6.04 10.79 16.68
CA SER A 291 -7.00 10.45 15.61
C SER A 291 -6.73 11.28 14.36
N VAL A 292 -6.72 10.65 13.18
CA VAL A 292 -6.35 11.31 11.91
C VAL A 292 -7.33 10.98 10.78
N ILE A 293 -7.43 11.93 9.84
CA ILE A 293 -8.05 11.73 8.53
C ILE A 293 -6.96 11.97 7.48
N MET A 294 -6.64 10.97 6.66
CA MET A 294 -5.48 11.05 5.77
C MET A 294 -5.64 10.32 4.43
N GLN A 295 -4.76 10.67 3.49
CA GLN A 295 -4.56 9.99 2.22
C GLN A 295 -3.06 9.80 1.95
N GLY A 296 -2.70 8.92 1.02
CA GLY A 296 -1.33 8.77 0.53
C GLY A 296 -1.18 9.26 -0.90
N ALA A 297 -0.08 9.96 -1.18
CA ALA A 297 0.42 10.22 -2.52
C ALA A 297 1.70 9.40 -2.77
N PHE A 298 2.20 9.41 -4.01
CA PHE A 298 3.43 8.68 -4.36
C PHE A 298 4.68 9.24 -3.67
N ASN A 299 4.68 10.53 -3.30
CA ASN A 299 5.83 11.25 -2.72
C ASN A 299 5.59 11.70 -1.26
N GLY A 300 4.58 11.18 -0.57
CA GLY A 300 4.30 11.56 0.83
C GLY A 300 2.85 11.38 1.24
N PRO A 301 2.55 11.56 2.54
CA PRO A 301 1.20 11.51 3.10
C PRO A 301 0.46 12.82 2.81
N LYS A 302 -0.84 12.85 3.13
CA LYS A 302 -1.67 14.05 3.19
C LYS A 302 -2.58 13.98 4.39
N TYR A 303 -2.49 14.96 5.28
CA TYR A 303 -3.36 15.05 6.45
C TYR A 303 -4.48 16.04 6.20
N TYR A 304 -5.69 15.64 6.58
CA TYR A 304 -6.92 16.43 6.50
C TYR A 304 -7.50 16.70 7.89
N ALA A 305 -7.13 15.92 8.90
CA ALA A 305 -7.35 16.21 10.32
C ALA A 305 -6.29 15.50 11.18
N GLY A 306 -6.03 16.02 12.39
CA GLY A 306 -5.20 15.36 13.41
C GLY A 306 -3.69 15.55 13.32
N ALA A 307 -3.22 16.49 12.50
CA ALA A 307 -1.79 16.86 12.41
C ALA A 307 -1.63 18.39 12.34
N GLU A 308 -0.49 18.93 12.77
CA GLU A 308 -0.29 20.39 12.94
C GLU A 308 -0.58 21.21 11.66
N ASP A 309 -0.18 20.70 10.49
CA ASP A 309 -0.41 21.29 9.17
C ASP A 309 -1.40 20.44 8.32
N ALA A 310 -2.49 19.98 8.92
CA ALA A 310 -3.52 19.22 8.22
C ALA A 310 -4.35 20.09 7.24
N ASP A 311 -3.79 20.43 6.06
CA ASP A 311 -4.43 21.23 5.01
C ASP A 311 -4.66 20.48 3.66
N GLY A 312 -4.42 19.16 3.66
CA GLY A 312 -4.52 18.31 2.47
C GLY A 312 -3.33 18.40 1.49
N THR A 313 -2.28 19.15 1.80
CA THR A 313 -1.01 19.14 1.06
C THR A 313 -0.13 17.95 1.43
N ILE A 314 0.97 17.75 0.69
CA ILE A 314 1.92 16.66 0.98
C ILE A 314 2.94 17.18 1.99
N ASN A 315 3.00 16.54 3.16
CA ASN A 315 3.97 16.86 4.21
C ASN A 315 4.43 15.58 4.93
N THR A 316 5.64 15.11 4.66
CA THR A 316 6.27 13.96 5.35
C THR A 316 6.58 14.24 6.81
N ASP A 317 6.76 15.52 7.13
CA ASP A 317 7.28 16.02 8.40
C ASP A 317 6.12 16.58 9.25
N ALA A 318 4.88 16.16 9.00
CA ALA A 318 3.70 16.57 9.75
C ALA A 318 3.56 15.76 11.03
N ASP A 319 3.60 16.44 12.18
CA ASP A 319 3.45 15.81 13.50
C ASP A 319 1.97 15.61 13.86
N ILE A 320 1.63 14.46 14.42
CA ILE A 320 0.27 14.06 14.83
C ILE A 320 -0.07 14.66 16.20
N ILE A 321 -1.27 15.24 16.33
CA ILE A 321 -1.70 15.94 17.55
C ILE A 321 -2.11 14.94 18.64
N THR A 322 -1.32 14.88 19.71
CA THR A 322 -1.54 14.04 20.89
C THR A 322 -2.05 14.85 22.10
N GLY A 323 -2.61 14.18 23.11
CA GLY A 323 -3.02 14.78 24.38
C GLY A 323 -4.20 15.76 24.32
N GLU A 324 -4.97 15.76 23.23
CA GLU A 324 -6.16 16.60 23.05
C GLU A 324 -7.42 15.75 22.78
N GLU A 325 -8.33 15.67 23.75
CA GLU A 325 -9.68 15.09 23.57
C GLU A 325 -10.54 15.98 22.64
N GLY A 326 -11.30 15.37 21.72
CA GLY A 326 -12.26 16.11 20.90
C GLY A 326 -12.62 15.52 19.54
N LEU A 327 -13.64 16.12 18.91
CA LEU A 327 -14.05 15.87 17.53
C LEU A 327 -13.15 16.63 16.54
N LEU A 328 -12.41 15.88 15.73
CA LEU A 328 -11.61 16.36 14.63
C LEU A 328 -12.32 16.10 13.29
N THR A 329 -12.42 17.12 12.44
CA THR A 329 -13.09 17.04 11.14
C THR A 329 -12.14 17.42 9.99
N ASN A 330 -12.43 16.96 8.77
CA ASN A 330 -11.57 17.27 7.63
C ASN A 330 -11.56 18.77 7.29
N SER A 331 -10.39 19.38 7.39
CA SER A 331 -10.13 20.82 7.26
C SER A 331 -10.38 21.42 5.88
N THR A 332 -10.50 20.57 4.85
CA THR A 332 -10.69 20.95 3.45
C THR A 332 -11.36 19.82 2.67
N GLU A 333 -11.78 20.11 1.43
CA GLU A 333 -12.35 19.14 0.50
C GLU A 333 -11.36 18.01 0.16
N LEU A 334 -11.86 16.77 0.06
CA LEU A 334 -11.04 15.62 -0.33
C LEU A 334 -11.80 14.61 -1.18
N THR A 335 -11.10 13.97 -2.11
CA THR A 335 -11.68 12.94 -2.97
C THR A 335 -11.25 11.55 -2.50
N ALA A 336 -12.15 10.83 -1.82
CA ALA A 336 -11.96 9.40 -1.59
C ALA A 336 -12.08 8.65 -2.92
N SER A 337 -11.20 7.69 -3.19
CA SER A 337 -11.22 6.95 -4.45
C SER A 337 -10.65 5.54 -4.32
N THR A 338 -11.07 4.67 -5.23
CA THR A 338 -10.57 3.29 -5.31
C THR A 338 -9.09 3.21 -5.70
N GLY A 339 -8.35 2.42 -4.93
CA GLY A 339 -6.92 2.16 -5.09
C GLY A 339 -6.45 1.68 -6.47
N SER A 340 -5.25 2.06 -6.92
CA SER A 340 -4.70 1.60 -8.21
C SER A 340 -3.97 0.25 -8.15
N THR A 341 -3.44 -0.12 -6.99
CA THR A 341 -2.48 -1.22 -6.87
C THR A 341 -3.12 -2.59 -7.09
N CYS A 342 -4.27 -2.83 -6.45
CA CYS A 342 -5.08 -4.03 -6.70
C CYS A 342 -5.78 -4.02 -8.07
N ARG A 343 -5.80 -2.90 -8.82
CA ARG A 343 -6.36 -2.82 -10.20
C ARG A 343 -5.38 -3.27 -11.29
N ASN A 344 -4.09 -3.41 -10.98
CA ASN A 344 -3.10 -3.82 -11.97
C ASN A 344 -3.34 -5.26 -12.49
N GLN A 345 -3.10 -5.51 -13.77
CA GLN A 345 -3.25 -6.83 -14.40
C GLN A 345 -2.38 -7.93 -13.75
N ASP A 346 -1.26 -7.52 -13.15
CA ASP A 346 -0.29 -8.40 -12.49
C ASP A 346 -0.59 -8.61 -10.99
N PHE A 347 -1.69 -8.09 -10.41
CA PHE A 347 -2.12 -8.52 -9.06
C PHE A 347 -2.71 -9.94 -9.14
N ASN A 348 -2.17 -10.88 -8.35
CA ASN A 348 -2.38 -12.33 -8.51
C ASN A 348 -3.06 -12.96 -7.29
N PRO A 349 -4.36 -12.71 -7.05
CA PRO A 349 -5.07 -13.34 -5.94
C PRO A 349 -5.01 -14.88 -5.99
N GLU A 350 -4.95 -15.48 -7.18
CA GLU A 350 -4.79 -16.92 -7.36
C GLU A 350 -3.46 -17.45 -6.80
N LEU A 351 -2.36 -16.71 -6.96
CA LEU A 351 -1.06 -17.07 -6.41
C LEU A 351 -1.07 -16.95 -4.89
N TYR A 352 -1.60 -15.85 -4.35
CA TYR A 352 -1.65 -15.66 -2.90
C TYR A 352 -2.55 -16.68 -2.21
N ALA A 353 -3.67 -17.07 -2.84
CA ALA A 353 -4.51 -18.16 -2.35
C ALA A 353 -3.69 -19.44 -2.14
N GLU A 354 -2.86 -19.81 -3.10
CA GLU A 354 -1.96 -20.98 -3.01
C GLU A 354 -0.85 -20.80 -1.96
N LEU A 355 -0.20 -19.63 -1.91
CA LEU A 355 0.87 -19.34 -0.93
C LEU A 355 0.37 -19.38 0.52
N TYR A 356 -0.78 -18.76 0.80
CA TYR A 356 -1.41 -18.84 2.12
C TYR A 356 -2.00 -20.23 2.40
N ALA A 357 -2.39 -21.01 1.38
CA ALA A 357 -2.81 -22.41 1.57
C ALA A 357 -1.64 -23.30 2.03
N GLU A 358 -0.43 -23.08 1.52
CA GLU A 358 0.78 -23.79 2.00
C GLU A 358 1.06 -23.46 3.47
N LEU A 359 0.98 -22.18 3.85
CA LEU A 359 1.13 -21.74 5.25
C LEU A 359 0.03 -22.33 6.16
N ALA A 360 -1.21 -22.39 5.66
CA ALA A 360 -2.33 -23.01 6.37
C ALA A 360 -2.15 -24.52 6.56
N GLU A 361 -1.57 -25.24 5.59
CA GLU A 361 -1.24 -26.66 5.72
C GLU A 361 -0.17 -26.88 6.81
N LYS A 362 0.86 -26.03 6.88
CA LYS A 362 1.87 -26.06 7.98
C LYS A 362 1.21 -25.87 9.35
N GLN A 363 0.36 -24.84 9.51
CA GLN A 363 -0.40 -24.61 10.75
C GLN A 363 -1.30 -25.80 11.10
N ALA A 364 -2.02 -26.37 10.13
CA ALA A 364 -2.90 -27.52 10.33
C ALA A 364 -2.14 -28.81 10.71
N ASN A 365 -0.88 -28.94 10.29
CA ASN A 365 0.03 -30.02 10.69
C ASN A 365 0.69 -29.79 12.06
N GLY A 366 0.45 -28.64 12.71
CA GLY A 366 0.98 -28.28 14.03
C GLY A 366 2.37 -27.64 13.99
N GLU A 367 2.79 -27.11 12.85
CA GLU A 367 3.99 -26.27 12.75
C GLU A 367 3.65 -24.83 13.21
N GLU A 368 4.49 -24.28 14.08
CA GLU A 368 4.37 -22.88 14.52
C GLU A 368 5.03 -21.98 13.46
N LEU A 369 4.26 -21.04 12.88
CA LEU A 369 4.79 -20.04 11.95
C LEU A 369 5.48 -18.87 12.69
N SER A 370 5.18 -18.70 13.97
CA SER A 370 5.79 -17.70 14.86
C SER A 370 7.15 -18.20 15.35
N TYR A 371 8.17 -17.34 15.36
CA TYR A 371 9.50 -17.67 15.87
C TYR A 371 10.33 -16.45 16.29
N TYR A 372 11.39 -16.73 17.03
CA TYR A 372 12.50 -15.84 17.29
C TYR A 372 13.69 -16.31 16.46
N SER A 373 14.46 -15.39 15.87
CA SER A 373 15.77 -15.75 15.33
C SER A 373 16.73 -16.06 16.48
N ASP A 374 17.32 -17.27 16.48
CA ASP A 374 18.48 -17.59 17.33
C ASP A 374 19.78 -16.95 16.79
N VAL A 375 19.75 -16.40 15.58
CA VAL A 375 20.85 -15.64 14.96
C VAL A 375 20.64 -14.15 15.22
N THR A 376 21.58 -13.53 15.95
CA THR A 376 21.61 -12.10 16.26
C THR A 376 22.70 -11.35 15.50
N ASP A 377 23.89 -11.96 15.37
CA ASP A 377 24.97 -11.40 14.54
C ASP A 377 24.56 -11.56 13.06
N GLY A 378 24.46 -10.47 12.30
CA GLY A 378 24.08 -10.49 10.88
C GLY A 378 25.27 -10.48 9.90
N PRO A 379 24.99 -10.42 8.59
CA PRO A 379 26.01 -10.24 7.57
C PRO A 379 26.57 -8.82 7.59
N LYS A 380 27.82 -8.68 7.14
CA LYS A 380 28.30 -7.40 6.63
C LYS A 380 27.72 -7.16 5.24
N ALA A 381 26.61 -6.43 5.17
CA ALA A 381 25.88 -6.14 3.94
C ALA A 381 26.40 -4.87 3.26
N ALA A 382 26.23 -4.79 1.95
CA ALA A 382 26.51 -3.59 1.18
C ALA A 382 25.51 -3.38 0.03
N VAL A 383 25.21 -2.11 -0.23
CA VAL A 383 24.33 -1.66 -1.33
C VAL A 383 25.07 -0.69 -2.25
N VAL A 384 24.84 -0.84 -3.56
CA VAL A 384 25.61 -0.14 -4.60
C VAL A 384 24.80 1.00 -5.23
N ASN A 385 25.14 2.24 -4.89
CA ASN A 385 24.51 3.41 -5.52
C ASN A 385 25.23 3.78 -6.83
N MET A 386 24.91 3.09 -7.92
CA MET A 386 25.49 3.34 -9.25
C MET A 386 24.44 3.72 -10.31
N PRO A 387 24.82 4.52 -11.33
CA PRO A 387 24.03 4.66 -12.55
C PRO A 387 24.17 3.45 -13.47
N GLY A 388 23.06 3.07 -14.10
CA GLY A 388 23.07 2.16 -15.24
C GLY A 388 23.29 2.95 -16.53
N ILE A 389 24.38 2.66 -17.24
CA ILE A 389 24.62 3.19 -18.59
C ILE A 389 23.65 2.46 -19.52
N TRP A 390 22.59 3.16 -19.91
CA TRP A 390 21.53 2.63 -20.77
C TRP A 390 22.10 2.00 -22.05
N GLY A 391 21.84 0.70 -22.22
CA GLY A 391 22.22 -0.07 -23.40
C GLY A 391 23.68 -0.52 -23.47
N ASP A 392 24.58 -0.11 -22.56
CA ASP A 392 25.99 -0.52 -22.56
C ASP A 392 26.30 -1.53 -21.46
N LYS A 393 26.03 -2.79 -21.78
CA LYS A 393 26.22 -3.92 -20.86
C LYS A 393 27.66 -4.12 -20.42
N GLU A 394 28.64 -3.92 -21.30
CA GLU A 394 30.04 -4.15 -20.94
C GLU A 394 30.54 -3.03 -20.01
N ALA A 395 30.17 -1.77 -20.27
CA ALA A 395 30.52 -0.66 -19.37
C ALA A 395 29.87 -0.80 -17.98
N ASN A 396 28.60 -1.24 -17.91
CA ASN A 396 27.94 -1.54 -16.63
C ASN A 396 28.66 -2.67 -15.88
N LYS A 397 28.96 -3.78 -16.57
CA LYS A 397 29.68 -4.92 -15.98
C LYS A 397 31.09 -4.53 -15.49
N GLU A 398 31.84 -3.73 -16.26
CA GLU A 398 33.15 -3.22 -15.83
C GLU A 398 33.03 -2.38 -14.54
N ALA A 399 32.03 -1.50 -14.44
CA ALA A 399 31.76 -0.74 -13.22
C ALA A 399 31.38 -1.65 -12.03
N MET A 400 30.49 -2.63 -12.25
CA MET A 400 30.10 -3.61 -11.22
C MET A 400 31.29 -4.40 -10.69
N ILE A 401 32.22 -4.81 -11.57
CA ILE A 401 33.44 -5.55 -11.18
C ILE A 401 34.33 -4.73 -10.23
N GLU A 402 34.42 -3.42 -10.39
CA GLU A 402 35.18 -2.57 -9.47
C GLU A 402 34.50 -2.46 -8.08
N TYR A 403 33.17 -2.30 -8.01
CA TYR A 403 32.44 -2.39 -6.74
C TYR A 403 32.59 -3.76 -6.06
N ILE A 404 32.53 -4.85 -6.83
CA ILE A 404 32.70 -6.22 -6.31
C ILE A 404 34.10 -6.41 -5.70
N LYS A 405 35.14 -5.86 -6.33
CA LYS A 405 36.50 -5.88 -5.76
C LYS A 405 36.59 -5.06 -4.49
N GLU A 406 36.02 -3.86 -4.47
CA GLU A 406 36.06 -2.96 -3.30
C GLU A 406 35.31 -3.56 -2.09
N ALA A 407 34.14 -4.15 -2.33
CA ALA A 407 33.35 -4.88 -1.33
C ALA A 407 34.11 -6.11 -0.81
N GLY A 408 34.69 -6.90 -1.71
CA GLY A 408 35.49 -8.08 -1.36
C GLY A 408 36.79 -7.75 -0.60
N GLU A 409 37.43 -6.62 -0.88
CA GLU A 409 38.58 -6.11 -0.10
C GLU A 409 38.17 -5.61 1.30
N GLN A 410 36.91 -5.18 1.46
CA GLN A 410 36.33 -4.74 2.74
C GLN A 410 35.67 -5.88 3.55
N GLY A 411 35.65 -7.09 3.00
CA GLY A 411 35.07 -8.28 3.63
C GLY A 411 33.54 -8.23 3.72
N VAL A 412 32.88 -7.69 2.70
CA VAL A 412 31.41 -7.74 2.56
C VAL A 412 30.96 -9.17 2.33
N ASP A 413 29.91 -9.58 3.03
CA ASP A 413 29.30 -10.90 2.97
C ASP A 413 28.16 -10.97 1.94
N ILE A 414 27.35 -9.91 1.86
CA ILE A 414 26.22 -9.79 0.92
C ILE A 414 26.29 -8.44 0.21
N LEU A 415 26.51 -8.47 -1.11
CA LEU A 415 26.55 -7.30 -1.97
C LEU A 415 25.32 -7.27 -2.89
N VAL A 416 24.53 -6.20 -2.80
CA VAL A 416 23.30 -6.03 -3.58
C VAL A 416 23.44 -4.84 -4.52
N PHE A 417 23.10 -5.07 -5.79
CA PHE A 417 23.02 -4.05 -6.83
C PHE A 417 21.56 -3.76 -7.23
N PRO A 418 21.32 -2.63 -7.91
CA PRO A 418 19.98 -2.25 -8.36
C PRO A 418 19.31 -3.19 -9.37
N GLU A 419 18.00 -2.97 -9.56
CA GLU A 419 17.21 -3.58 -10.63
C GLU A 419 17.72 -3.19 -12.03
N THR A 420 17.75 -4.15 -12.96
CA THR A 420 18.22 -3.99 -14.36
C THR A 420 19.59 -3.31 -14.55
N VAL A 421 20.42 -3.20 -13.50
CA VAL A 421 21.68 -2.43 -13.50
C VAL A 421 22.61 -2.80 -14.65
N LEU A 422 22.59 -4.07 -15.08
CA LEU A 422 23.43 -4.59 -16.15
C LEU A 422 23.10 -3.94 -17.51
N THR A 423 21.86 -3.55 -17.75
CA THR A 423 21.41 -2.93 -19.02
C THR A 423 21.05 -1.46 -18.89
N GLY A 424 20.86 -0.97 -17.65
CA GLY A 424 20.12 0.24 -17.37
C GLY A 424 18.60 0.01 -17.45
N TYR A 425 17.84 0.95 -16.90
CA TYR A 425 16.38 0.94 -16.89
C TYR A 425 15.81 1.68 -18.11
N GLU A 426 14.62 1.30 -18.57
CA GLU A 426 13.89 2.06 -19.60
C GLU A 426 12.38 1.90 -19.50
N TRP A 427 11.70 3.01 -19.75
CA TRP A 427 10.25 3.20 -19.65
C TRP A 427 9.57 3.54 -21.00
N LYS A 428 10.28 3.47 -22.13
CA LYS A 428 9.75 3.92 -23.44
C LYS A 428 8.83 2.90 -24.12
N GLN A 429 7.94 3.42 -24.96
CA GLN A 429 7.18 2.63 -25.94
C GLN A 429 8.08 2.22 -27.12
N PRO A 430 7.78 1.10 -27.82
CA PRO A 430 8.51 0.64 -29.01
C PRO A 430 8.69 1.68 -30.12
N GLU A 431 7.78 2.65 -30.27
CA GLU A 431 7.89 3.69 -31.29
C GLU A 431 8.94 4.77 -30.96
N ASP A 432 9.29 4.93 -29.68
CA ASP A 432 10.21 5.94 -29.16
C ASP A 432 11.56 5.37 -28.69
N ASP A 433 11.70 4.03 -28.64
CA ASP A 433 12.94 3.32 -28.30
C ASP A 433 13.92 3.24 -29.50
N PRO A 434 15.14 3.79 -29.39
CA PRO A 434 16.16 3.68 -30.44
C PRO A 434 16.70 2.26 -30.67
N PHE A 435 16.73 1.38 -29.65
CA PHE A 435 17.03 -0.05 -29.85
C PHE A 435 15.93 -0.70 -30.68
N TYR A 436 14.66 -0.46 -30.36
CA TYR A 436 13.55 -1.01 -31.13
C TYR A 436 13.60 -0.58 -32.60
N ALA A 437 14.00 0.67 -32.88
CA ALA A 437 14.20 1.17 -34.24
C ALA A 437 15.37 0.51 -35.01
N GLU A 438 16.41 0.03 -34.32
CA GLU A 438 17.59 -0.62 -34.93
C GLU A 438 17.48 -2.15 -34.99
N TYR A 439 17.02 -2.79 -33.90
CA TYR A 439 17.02 -4.24 -33.69
C TYR A 439 15.62 -4.87 -33.81
N GLY A 440 14.54 -4.08 -33.78
CA GLY A 440 13.16 -4.57 -33.89
C GLY A 440 12.56 -5.16 -32.61
N VAL A 441 13.27 -5.06 -31.48
CA VAL A 441 12.87 -5.47 -30.13
C VAL A 441 13.40 -4.46 -29.12
N ALA A 442 12.82 -4.43 -27.91
CA ALA A 442 13.24 -3.52 -26.85
C ALA A 442 14.69 -3.78 -26.41
N MET A 443 15.37 -2.73 -25.93
CA MET A 443 16.74 -2.77 -25.40
C MET A 443 16.98 -3.97 -24.45
N GLN A 444 16.06 -4.18 -23.51
CA GLN A 444 16.12 -5.29 -22.54
C GLN A 444 16.14 -6.68 -23.18
N VAL A 445 15.37 -6.87 -24.26
CA VAL A 445 15.29 -8.13 -25.01
C VAL A 445 16.56 -8.34 -25.84
N ALA A 446 17.03 -7.28 -26.51
CA ALA A 446 18.23 -7.32 -27.33
C ALA A 446 19.50 -7.68 -26.53
N LEU A 447 19.60 -7.20 -25.28
CA LEU A 447 20.78 -7.36 -24.43
C LEU A 447 20.72 -8.54 -23.44
N ALA A 448 19.55 -9.15 -23.26
CA ALA A 448 19.31 -10.22 -22.29
C ALA A 448 20.28 -11.41 -22.44
N GLU A 449 20.53 -12.08 -21.32
CA GLU A 449 21.35 -13.29 -21.22
C GLU A 449 20.55 -14.42 -20.59
N THR A 450 20.99 -15.66 -20.74
CA THR A 450 20.50 -16.75 -19.89
C THR A 450 21.05 -16.58 -18.47
N ILE A 451 20.39 -17.18 -17.47
CA ILE A 451 21.00 -17.37 -16.15
C ILE A 451 21.06 -18.89 -15.89
N PRO A 452 22.26 -19.50 -15.73
CA PRO A 452 23.59 -18.92 -15.94
C PRO A 452 23.86 -18.48 -17.39
N GLY A 453 24.75 -17.49 -17.56
CA GLY A 453 25.09 -16.84 -18.83
C GLY A 453 26.46 -16.14 -18.75
N ASP A 454 26.85 -15.41 -19.79
CA ASP A 454 28.23 -14.86 -19.91
C ASP A 454 28.61 -13.97 -18.71
N THR A 455 27.76 -13.02 -18.34
CA THR A 455 27.98 -12.10 -17.23
C THR A 455 27.89 -12.82 -15.87
N THR A 456 26.87 -13.65 -15.65
CA THR A 456 26.71 -14.35 -14.35
C THR A 456 27.81 -15.36 -14.08
N ASN A 457 28.34 -16.03 -15.12
CA ASN A 457 29.52 -16.90 -15.00
C ASN A 457 30.81 -16.13 -14.72
N GLU A 458 30.99 -14.93 -15.31
CA GLU A 458 32.16 -14.08 -15.03
C GLU A 458 32.12 -13.54 -13.60
N LEU A 459 30.97 -13.05 -13.15
CA LEU A 459 30.80 -12.48 -11.81
C LEU A 459 30.79 -13.55 -10.69
N SER A 460 30.37 -14.80 -10.97
CA SER A 460 30.35 -15.86 -9.95
C SER A 460 31.76 -16.31 -9.51
N GLU A 461 32.77 -16.18 -10.37
CA GLU A 461 34.16 -16.41 -9.98
C GLU A 461 34.65 -15.36 -8.97
N TYR A 462 34.12 -14.13 -9.00
CA TYR A 462 34.37 -13.13 -7.96
C TYR A 462 33.61 -13.43 -6.66
N ALA A 463 32.32 -13.80 -6.74
CA ALA A 463 31.54 -14.26 -5.58
C ALA A 463 32.30 -15.37 -4.82
N LYS A 464 32.80 -16.35 -5.57
CA LYS A 464 33.64 -17.45 -5.08
C LYS A 464 35.02 -17.03 -4.58
N GLN A 465 35.66 -16.05 -5.22
CA GLN A 465 36.98 -15.55 -4.81
C GLN A 465 36.93 -14.88 -3.43
N TYR A 466 35.86 -14.11 -3.18
CA TYR A 466 35.69 -13.35 -1.94
C TYR A 466 34.88 -14.10 -0.86
N GLY A 467 34.12 -15.14 -1.24
CA GLY A 467 33.20 -15.83 -0.33
C GLY A 467 31.91 -15.04 -0.08
N MET A 468 31.50 -14.21 -1.04
CA MET A 468 30.47 -13.18 -0.92
C MET A 468 29.25 -13.55 -1.78
N TYR A 469 28.05 -13.33 -1.26
CA TYR A 469 26.82 -13.35 -2.06
C TYR A 469 26.77 -12.08 -2.92
N ILE A 470 26.52 -12.22 -4.22
CA ILE A 470 26.33 -11.09 -5.14
C ILE A 470 24.95 -11.20 -5.77
N ILE A 471 24.08 -10.23 -5.51
CA ILE A 471 22.71 -10.17 -6.04
C ILE A 471 22.57 -8.93 -6.92
N PHE A 472 22.12 -9.07 -8.16
CA PHE A 472 21.99 -7.94 -9.09
C PHE A 472 20.86 -8.11 -10.10
N GLY A 473 20.24 -6.99 -10.50
CA GLY A 473 19.19 -6.98 -11.52
C GLY A 473 19.72 -7.05 -12.95
N MET A 474 19.13 -7.93 -13.77
CA MET A 474 19.42 -8.08 -15.19
C MET A 474 18.21 -8.61 -15.97
N THR A 475 18.30 -8.63 -17.29
CA THR A 475 17.25 -9.19 -18.15
C THR A 475 17.59 -10.63 -18.53
N GLU A 476 16.72 -11.56 -18.15
CA GLU A 476 16.92 -13.00 -18.36
C GLU A 476 16.09 -13.50 -19.55
N LYS A 477 16.73 -14.12 -20.54
CA LYS A 477 16.06 -14.84 -21.62
C LYS A 477 16.20 -16.35 -21.45
N GLU A 478 15.23 -17.10 -21.94
CA GLU A 478 15.36 -18.55 -22.09
C GLU A 478 16.02 -18.92 -23.44
N GLU A 479 16.53 -20.16 -23.53
CA GLU A 479 17.09 -20.75 -24.75
C GLU A 479 16.08 -20.79 -25.92
N THR A 480 14.78 -20.79 -25.62
CA THR A 480 13.69 -20.62 -26.58
C THR A 480 13.07 -19.25 -26.38
N PRO A 481 13.06 -18.35 -27.38
CA PRO A 481 12.47 -17.03 -27.26
C PRO A 481 11.01 -17.08 -26.83
N ILE A 482 10.64 -16.20 -25.90
CA ILE A 482 9.29 -16.03 -25.40
C ILE A 482 8.58 -15.00 -26.28
N TYR A 483 7.38 -15.31 -26.74
CA TYR A 483 6.52 -14.37 -27.45
C TYR A 483 5.19 -14.19 -26.72
N ASP A 484 4.82 -12.94 -26.49
CA ASP A 484 3.51 -12.54 -25.94
C ASP A 484 2.90 -11.48 -26.86
N GLU A 485 1.63 -11.67 -27.23
CA GLU A 485 0.92 -10.95 -28.30
C GLU A 485 1.71 -10.79 -29.63
N GLY A 486 2.69 -11.66 -29.88
CA GLY A 486 3.58 -11.61 -31.06
C GLY A 486 4.80 -10.69 -30.92
N VAL A 487 5.03 -10.12 -29.74
CA VAL A 487 6.23 -9.36 -29.36
C VAL A 487 7.16 -10.27 -28.57
N GLU A 488 8.47 -10.22 -28.84
CA GLU A 488 9.46 -10.99 -28.08
C GLU A 488 9.62 -10.42 -26.67
N LYS A 489 9.70 -11.29 -25.67
CA LYS A 489 9.79 -10.93 -24.24
C LYS A 489 10.93 -11.67 -23.55
N VAL A 490 11.33 -11.14 -22.41
CA VAL A 490 12.30 -11.72 -21.46
C VAL A 490 11.74 -11.65 -20.04
N TYR A 491 12.51 -11.99 -19.03
CA TYR A 491 12.19 -11.68 -17.64
C TYR A 491 12.98 -10.47 -17.16
N ASN A 492 12.38 -9.74 -16.24
CA ASN A 492 13.12 -8.91 -15.29
C ASN A 492 13.54 -9.83 -14.13
N ALA A 493 14.83 -9.98 -13.89
CA ALA A 493 15.37 -10.99 -12.99
C ALA A 493 16.45 -10.43 -12.05
N ALA A 494 16.57 -11.04 -10.87
CA ALA A 494 17.68 -10.84 -9.96
C ALA A 494 18.54 -12.10 -10.02
N ALA A 495 19.75 -11.97 -10.57
CA ALA A 495 20.74 -13.04 -10.53
C ALA A 495 21.32 -13.15 -9.12
N ILE A 496 21.48 -14.37 -8.63
CA ILE A 496 21.96 -14.69 -7.28
C ILE A 496 23.23 -15.54 -7.45
N LEU A 497 24.38 -14.95 -7.10
CA LEU A 497 25.68 -15.61 -7.16
C LEU A 497 26.12 -15.99 -5.75
N TYR A 498 26.38 -17.27 -5.52
CA TYR A 498 26.66 -17.81 -4.19
C TYR A 498 28.17 -17.81 -3.89
N PRO A 499 28.57 -17.77 -2.59
CA PRO A 499 29.96 -17.89 -2.15
C PRO A 499 30.74 -19.13 -2.63
N ASP A 500 30.05 -20.20 -3.07
CA ASP A 500 30.70 -21.39 -3.63
C ASP A 500 30.88 -21.35 -5.17
N GLY A 501 30.37 -20.31 -5.82
CA GLY A 501 30.33 -20.12 -7.27
C GLY A 501 29.15 -20.79 -7.98
N SER A 502 28.14 -21.27 -7.24
CA SER A 502 26.84 -21.62 -7.83
C SER A 502 26.03 -20.35 -8.16
N ILE A 503 25.01 -20.51 -9.01
CA ILE A 503 24.23 -19.42 -9.60
C ILE A 503 22.76 -19.85 -9.63
N ASP A 504 21.86 -18.97 -9.22
CA ASP A 504 20.41 -19.11 -9.41
C ASP A 504 19.80 -17.72 -9.72
N SER A 505 18.47 -17.62 -9.83
CA SER A 505 17.78 -16.36 -10.11
C SER A 505 16.33 -16.32 -9.63
N TYR A 506 15.91 -15.14 -9.17
CA TYR A 506 14.50 -14.79 -9.02
C TYR A 506 13.99 -14.03 -10.25
N ARG A 507 12.73 -14.28 -10.66
CA ARG A 507 12.04 -13.63 -11.80
C ARG A 507 10.88 -12.79 -11.26
N LYS A 508 10.88 -11.48 -11.51
CA LYS A 508 9.90 -10.49 -11.00
C LYS A 508 8.45 -10.92 -11.25
N ILE A 509 7.64 -11.01 -10.20
CA ILE A 509 6.24 -11.48 -10.27
C ILE A 509 5.30 -10.34 -10.72
N HIS A 510 5.62 -9.09 -10.35
CA HIS A 510 4.78 -7.91 -10.58
C HIS A 510 5.48 -6.84 -11.42
N ARG A 511 5.13 -6.72 -12.70
CA ARG A 511 5.77 -5.74 -13.59
C ARG A 511 5.33 -4.31 -13.25
N ALA A 512 6.24 -3.36 -13.44
CA ALA A 512 6.02 -1.92 -13.24
C ALA A 512 5.88 -1.16 -14.57
N GLY A 513 4.91 -0.25 -14.66
CA GLY A 513 4.75 0.67 -15.80
C GLY A 513 4.85 -0.02 -17.16
N TYR A 514 5.88 0.35 -17.94
CA TYR A 514 6.12 -0.15 -19.30
C TYR A 514 6.93 -1.45 -19.38
N GLU A 515 7.31 -2.07 -18.25
CA GLU A 515 7.93 -3.40 -18.23
C GLU A 515 7.09 -4.44 -18.99
N VAL A 516 5.76 -4.30 -18.99
CA VAL A 516 4.82 -5.12 -19.77
C VAL A 516 5.13 -5.15 -21.28
N MET A 517 5.82 -4.12 -21.81
CA MET A 517 6.20 -4.04 -23.22
C MET A 517 7.35 -4.98 -23.59
N TRP A 518 8.21 -5.35 -22.63
CA TRP A 518 9.41 -6.17 -22.87
C TRP A 518 9.56 -7.40 -21.98
N SER A 519 8.80 -7.52 -20.88
CA SER A 519 8.86 -8.67 -19.97
C SER A 519 7.57 -9.46 -19.79
N VAL A 520 7.74 -10.74 -19.46
CA VAL A 520 6.73 -11.60 -18.84
C VAL A 520 6.99 -11.72 -17.32
N CYS A 521 5.97 -12.09 -16.56
CA CYS A 521 6.09 -12.27 -15.12
C CYS A 521 6.71 -13.62 -14.72
N GLY A 522 7.45 -13.65 -13.62
CA GLY A 522 7.72 -14.87 -12.87
C GLY A 522 6.46 -15.46 -12.23
N ASP A 523 6.55 -16.70 -11.74
CA ASP A 523 5.40 -17.50 -11.30
C ASP A 523 5.43 -17.93 -9.83
N LYS A 524 6.53 -17.69 -9.10
CA LYS A 524 6.75 -18.18 -7.74
C LYS A 524 7.68 -17.26 -6.93
N PRO A 525 7.46 -17.14 -5.60
CA PRO A 525 8.41 -16.49 -4.69
C PRO A 525 9.73 -17.27 -4.61
N TYR A 526 10.81 -16.62 -4.16
CA TYR A 526 12.13 -17.25 -4.06
C TYR A 526 12.81 -16.99 -2.71
N ILE A 527 13.29 -18.06 -2.09
CA ILE A 527 13.94 -18.06 -0.77
C ILE A 527 15.28 -18.78 -0.88
N ILE A 528 16.33 -18.19 -0.33
CA ILE A 528 17.65 -18.82 -0.21
C ILE A 528 18.00 -19.07 1.27
N ASP A 529 18.71 -20.17 1.54
CA ASP A 529 19.35 -20.39 2.84
C ASP A 529 20.72 -19.67 2.85
N THR A 530 20.96 -18.83 3.86
CA THR A 530 22.26 -18.20 4.14
C THR A 530 22.78 -18.69 5.51
N GLU A 531 24.01 -18.33 5.91
CA GLU A 531 24.49 -18.65 7.25
C GLU A 531 23.79 -17.84 8.37
N TRP A 532 23.10 -16.75 8.01
CA TRP A 532 22.32 -15.90 8.92
C TRP A 532 20.82 -16.24 8.96
N GLY A 533 20.42 -17.35 8.35
CA GLY A 533 19.03 -17.76 8.17
C GLY A 533 18.54 -17.60 6.74
N LYS A 534 17.23 -17.67 6.54
CA LYS A 534 16.63 -17.60 5.20
C LYS A 534 16.50 -16.15 4.74
N ALA A 535 16.76 -15.90 3.46
CA ALA A 535 16.51 -14.62 2.80
C ALA A 535 15.45 -14.75 1.71
N GLY A 536 14.40 -13.93 1.77
CA GLY A 536 13.44 -13.76 0.67
C GLY A 536 14.00 -12.79 -0.37
N ILE A 537 13.83 -13.09 -1.66
CA ILE A 537 14.36 -12.28 -2.78
C ILE A 537 13.19 -11.75 -3.63
N ASP A 538 13.06 -10.43 -3.72
CA ASP A 538 12.03 -9.73 -4.50
C ASP A 538 12.64 -8.60 -5.34
N ILE A 539 11.90 -8.04 -6.32
CA ILE A 539 12.37 -6.93 -7.15
C ILE A 539 11.35 -5.78 -7.16
N CYS A 540 11.80 -4.60 -6.73
CA CYS A 540 11.14 -3.31 -6.87
C CYS A 540 9.65 -3.28 -6.51
N ARG A 541 8.80 -3.54 -7.50
CA ARG A 541 7.36 -3.43 -7.36
C ARG A 541 6.78 -4.59 -6.54
N ASP A 542 7.44 -5.74 -6.54
CA ASP A 542 7.13 -6.87 -5.66
C ASP A 542 7.14 -6.38 -4.19
N GLY A 543 8.31 -5.95 -3.68
CA GLY A 543 8.44 -5.47 -2.31
C GLY A 543 7.71 -4.16 -2.01
N HIS A 544 7.69 -3.19 -2.92
CA HIS A 544 7.06 -1.88 -2.66
C HIS A 544 5.52 -1.88 -2.70
N PHE A 545 4.85 -2.88 -3.28
CA PHE A 545 3.39 -2.83 -3.53
C PHE A 545 2.62 -4.12 -3.26
N TYR A 546 3.30 -5.23 -2.99
CA TYR A 546 2.68 -6.55 -2.80
C TYR A 546 3.16 -7.21 -1.48
N PRO A 547 2.66 -6.73 -0.32
CA PRO A 547 3.04 -7.24 1.00
C PRO A 547 2.71 -8.72 1.19
N GLU A 548 1.88 -9.29 0.32
CA GLU A 548 1.59 -10.72 0.26
C GLU A 548 2.87 -11.57 0.07
N LEU A 549 3.86 -11.09 -0.70
CA LEU A 549 5.15 -11.77 -0.87
C LEU A 549 6.04 -11.63 0.38
N GLY A 550 6.21 -10.40 0.87
CA GLY A 550 6.96 -10.11 2.10
C GLY A 550 6.44 -10.90 3.30
N ARG A 551 5.10 -10.99 3.46
CA ARG A 551 4.46 -11.82 4.46
C ARG A 551 4.82 -13.30 4.29
N TYR A 552 4.69 -13.81 3.06
CA TYR A 552 4.95 -15.22 2.79
C TYR A 552 6.40 -15.61 3.14
N TYR A 553 7.38 -14.73 2.85
CA TYR A 553 8.77 -14.94 3.27
C TYR A 553 8.91 -14.99 4.79
N ALA A 554 8.39 -14.00 5.50
CA ALA A 554 8.51 -13.93 6.96
C ALA A 554 7.86 -15.16 7.64
N ALA A 555 6.62 -15.49 7.26
CA ALA A 555 5.92 -16.67 7.76
C ALA A 555 6.56 -18.02 7.30
N SER A 556 7.43 -18.01 6.28
CA SER A 556 8.22 -19.16 5.83
C SER A 556 9.59 -19.29 6.52
N GLY A 557 9.90 -18.40 7.47
CA GLY A 557 11.12 -18.43 8.27
C GLY A 557 12.24 -17.49 7.81
N CYS A 558 11.95 -16.49 6.97
CA CYS A 558 12.97 -15.52 6.55
C CYS A 558 13.33 -14.53 7.66
N THR A 559 14.65 -14.33 7.86
CA THR A 559 15.22 -13.29 8.73
C THR A 559 15.71 -12.09 7.91
N LEU A 560 15.93 -12.29 6.61
CA LEU A 560 16.42 -11.30 5.67
C LEU A 560 15.44 -11.10 4.49
N PHE A 561 15.37 -9.88 3.98
CA PHE A 561 14.62 -9.50 2.78
C PHE A 561 15.55 -8.72 1.83
N ILE A 562 15.86 -9.28 0.65
CA ILE A 562 16.82 -8.69 -0.30
C ILE A 562 16.07 -8.19 -1.53
N HIS A 563 16.28 -6.91 -1.87
CA HIS A 563 15.38 -6.17 -2.75
C HIS A 563 16.12 -5.21 -3.70
N PRO A 564 16.62 -5.69 -4.86
CA PRO A 564 17.01 -4.83 -5.98
C PRO A 564 15.83 -3.99 -6.47
N THR A 565 16.04 -2.69 -6.68
CA THR A 565 14.98 -1.76 -7.11
C THR A 565 15.48 -0.64 -8.02
N ALA A 566 14.59 -0.07 -8.82
CA ALA A 566 14.83 1.10 -9.66
C ALA A 566 13.57 1.97 -9.67
N THR A 567 13.55 3.01 -8.83
CA THR A 567 12.31 3.78 -8.59
C THR A 567 12.57 5.24 -8.22
N THR A 568 11.81 6.15 -8.85
CA THR A 568 12.05 7.60 -8.93
C THR A 568 11.36 8.45 -7.84
N GLY A 569 10.68 7.83 -6.87
CA GLY A 569 10.10 8.54 -5.73
C GLY A 569 11.13 8.90 -4.64
N ASN A 570 10.73 9.71 -3.66
CA ASN A 570 11.55 10.06 -2.50
C ASN A 570 11.83 8.85 -1.57
N PRO A 571 12.91 8.87 -0.76
CA PRO A 571 13.16 7.85 0.25
C PRO A 571 11.99 7.50 1.18
N TRP A 572 11.16 8.47 1.59
CA TRP A 572 9.99 8.25 2.46
C TRP A 572 9.20 6.95 2.18
N TYR A 573 8.68 6.72 0.96
CA TYR A 573 7.85 5.52 0.72
C TYR A 573 8.67 4.21 0.65
N ARG A 574 10.01 4.27 0.52
CA ARG A 574 10.86 3.07 0.69
C ARG A 574 11.07 2.78 2.16
N GLU A 575 11.38 3.80 2.95
CA GLU A 575 11.54 3.64 4.39
C GLU A 575 10.25 3.09 5.01
N THR A 576 9.10 3.71 4.74
CA THR A 576 7.84 3.26 5.34
C THR A 576 7.40 1.88 4.89
N ARG A 577 7.53 1.57 3.59
CA ARG A 577 7.08 0.26 3.08
C ARG A 577 8.07 -0.86 3.35
N ILE A 578 9.36 -0.64 3.16
CA ILE A 578 10.38 -1.67 3.40
C ILE A 578 10.63 -1.82 4.90
N GLY A 579 10.67 -0.72 5.66
CA GLY A 579 10.73 -0.72 7.13
C GLY A 579 9.53 -1.40 7.78
N SER A 580 8.35 -1.40 7.13
CA SER A 580 7.22 -2.21 7.60
C SER A 580 7.53 -3.72 7.62
N TYR A 581 8.32 -4.26 6.69
CA TYR A 581 8.76 -5.66 6.77
C TYR A 581 9.72 -5.92 7.94
N THR A 582 10.42 -4.89 8.41
CA THR A 582 11.34 -4.98 9.54
C THR A 582 10.64 -4.91 10.88
N ASP A 583 9.83 -3.88 11.17
CA ASP A 583 9.07 -3.83 12.43
C ASP A 583 7.96 -4.89 12.49
N ARG A 584 7.01 -4.86 11.53
CA ARG A 584 5.81 -5.72 11.53
C ARG A 584 6.16 -7.19 11.30
N ASP A 585 6.96 -7.48 10.27
CA ASP A 585 7.15 -8.86 9.81
C ASP A 585 8.42 -9.52 10.37
N GLY A 586 9.33 -8.73 10.96
CA GLY A 586 10.51 -9.23 11.65
C GLY A 586 11.69 -9.59 10.74
N MET A 587 11.74 -9.07 9.52
CA MET A 587 12.83 -9.30 8.56
C MET A 587 13.73 -8.06 8.44
N ALA A 588 15.03 -8.18 8.68
CA ALA A 588 15.96 -7.12 8.30
C ALA A 588 16.06 -7.04 6.76
N ALA A 589 16.15 -5.84 6.20
CA ALA A 589 16.03 -5.61 4.77
C ALA A 589 17.30 -5.01 4.15
N ILE A 590 17.63 -5.45 2.93
CA ILE A 590 18.70 -4.88 2.10
C ILE A 590 18.06 -4.46 0.77
N THR A 591 17.73 -3.18 0.62
CA THR A 591 17.09 -2.63 -0.59
C THR A 591 18.05 -1.72 -1.34
N CYS A 592 18.38 -2.06 -2.59
CA CYS A 592 19.36 -1.33 -3.39
C CYS A 592 18.69 -0.63 -4.59
N ASN A 593 18.74 0.70 -4.63
CA ASN A 593 18.09 1.51 -5.65
C ASN A 593 19.09 2.03 -6.70
N LEU A 594 18.65 2.09 -7.96
CA LEU A 594 19.43 2.70 -9.03
C LEU A 594 19.66 4.19 -8.74
N LEU A 595 20.81 4.75 -9.12
CA LEU A 595 21.15 6.14 -8.85
C LEU A 595 21.49 6.90 -10.14
N GLY A 596 20.89 8.07 -10.34
CA GLY A 596 21.16 8.94 -11.49
C GLY A 596 20.10 8.85 -12.57
N GLY A 597 20.45 9.22 -13.80
CA GLY A 597 19.50 9.38 -14.90
C GLY A 597 18.77 8.11 -15.34
N ASP A 598 17.48 8.24 -15.68
CA ASP A 598 16.69 7.19 -16.32
C ASP A 598 16.68 7.33 -17.85
N GLY A 599 16.90 6.22 -18.54
CA GLY A 599 17.03 6.15 -19.99
C GLY A 599 18.23 6.94 -20.53
N THR A 600 17.98 7.77 -21.54
CA THR A 600 19.03 8.47 -22.31
C THR A 600 19.14 9.95 -21.96
N TYR A 601 20.37 10.44 -21.73
CA TYR A 601 20.64 11.87 -21.55
C TYR A 601 20.41 12.68 -22.83
N ILE A 602 19.70 13.80 -22.70
CA ILE A 602 19.32 14.72 -23.79
C ILE A 602 19.72 16.19 -23.50
N GLY A 603 20.43 16.45 -22.40
CA GLY A 603 20.83 17.79 -21.98
C GLY A 603 21.86 18.50 -22.88
N PRO A 604 22.20 19.77 -22.56
CA PRO A 604 22.91 20.68 -23.49
C PRO A 604 24.39 20.34 -23.79
N GLN A 605 24.94 19.24 -23.24
CA GLN A 605 26.35 18.86 -23.37
C GLN A 605 26.61 17.63 -24.28
N VAL A 606 25.64 17.14 -25.04
CA VAL A 606 25.81 15.91 -25.87
C VAL A 606 26.80 16.10 -27.03
N THR A 607 28.05 15.66 -26.84
CA THR A 607 28.81 15.00 -27.91
C THR A 607 28.53 13.50 -27.84
N ARG A 608 27.92 12.94 -28.89
CA ARG A 608 27.61 11.50 -29.03
C ARG A 608 28.78 10.60 -28.62
N ALA A 609 28.65 9.93 -27.48
CA ALA A 609 28.94 8.51 -27.27
C ALA A 609 28.51 8.09 -25.84
N ALA A 610 28.34 6.80 -25.59
CA ALA A 610 28.16 6.23 -24.25
C ALA A 610 29.49 6.11 -23.47
N ASP A 611 30.58 6.70 -23.99
CA ASP A 611 31.97 6.44 -23.60
C ASP A 611 32.40 7.00 -22.21
N SER A 612 31.50 7.62 -21.45
CA SER A 612 31.79 8.09 -20.08
C SER A 612 30.54 8.29 -19.24
N ILE A 613 30.54 7.77 -18.02
CA ILE A 613 29.62 8.19 -16.95
C ILE A 613 29.72 9.72 -16.83
N PRO A 614 28.62 10.49 -16.99
CA PRO A 614 28.66 11.92 -16.78
C PRO A 614 29.01 12.25 -15.33
N ASP A 615 29.61 13.40 -15.08
CA ASP A 615 29.97 13.80 -13.72
C ASP A 615 28.71 13.98 -12.87
N ILE A 616 28.48 13.04 -11.96
CA ILE A 616 27.39 13.03 -10.96
C ILE A 616 27.45 14.21 -9.99
N THR A 617 28.45 15.09 -10.07
CA THR A 617 28.50 16.36 -9.34
C THR A 617 28.00 17.57 -10.15
N ASP A 618 27.65 17.40 -11.44
CA ASP A 618 27.07 18.47 -12.27
C ASP A 618 25.56 18.65 -11.97
N GLU A 619 25.13 19.85 -11.57
CA GLU A 619 23.71 20.17 -11.36
C GLU A 619 22.86 19.98 -12.62
N GLU A 620 23.42 20.13 -13.83
CA GLU A 620 22.70 19.85 -15.08
C GLU A 620 22.44 18.34 -15.28
N TYR A 621 23.22 17.46 -14.67
CA TYR A 621 22.97 16.00 -14.73
C TYR A 621 21.69 15.62 -13.98
N TRP A 622 21.40 16.25 -12.83
CA TRP A 622 20.27 15.87 -11.96
C TRP A 622 18.92 16.44 -12.39
N LYS A 623 18.87 17.25 -13.45
CA LYS A 623 17.60 17.81 -13.96
C LYS A 623 16.79 16.76 -14.71
N GLN A 624 15.54 16.57 -14.28
CA GLN A 624 14.63 15.62 -14.90
C GLN A 624 14.40 15.90 -16.40
N GLU A 625 14.35 17.17 -16.84
CA GLU A 625 14.17 17.50 -18.27
C GLU A 625 15.37 17.12 -19.16
N ASN A 626 16.54 16.85 -18.57
CA ASN A 626 17.74 16.44 -19.31
C ASN A 626 17.83 14.92 -19.50
N TRP A 627 16.87 14.14 -18.99
CA TRP A 627 16.78 12.70 -19.14
C TRP A 627 15.48 12.28 -19.80
N THR A 628 15.50 11.22 -20.60
CA THR A 628 14.24 10.74 -21.19
C THR A 628 13.30 10.13 -20.16
N GLY A 629 13.76 9.60 -19.02
CA GLY A 629 12.88 9.08 -17.95
C GLY A 629 12.88 9.82 -16.62
N GLY A 630 13.52 10.99 -16.56
CA GLY A 630 13.79 11.66 -15.28
C GLY A 630 15.00 11.04 -14.58
N VAL A 631 15.00 11.03 -13.25
CA VAL A 631 16.19 10.73 -12.45
C VAL A 631 15.83 9.92 -11.20
N PHE A 632 16.54 8.82 -10.97
CA PHE A 632 16.55 8.08 -9.72
C PHE A 632 17.47 8.82 -8.73
N ASN A 633 16.87 9.65 -7.87
CA ASN A 633 17.58 10.60 -7.00
C ASN A 633 17.72 10.13 -5.55
N SER A 634 17.55 8.84 -5.29
CA SER A 634 17.02 8.37 -4.01
C SER A 634 17.68 7.07 -3.52
N THR A 635 17.86 6.95 -2.21
CA THR A 635 18.87 6.07 -1.63
C THR A 635 18.47 4.61 -1.52
N SER A 636 19.50 3.77 -1.60
CA SER A 636 19.49 2.40 -1.06
C SER A 636 19.42 2.43 0.47
N LEU A 637 18.94 1.36 1.11
CA LEU A 637 18.80 1.23 2.56
C LEU A 637 19.18 -0.18 3.04
N ILE A 638 19.85 -0.27 4.19
CA ILE A 638 20.07 -1.49 4.97
C ILE A 638 19.36 -1.28 6.31
N ILE A 639 18.24 -1.98 6.50
CA ILE A 639 17.30 -1.76 7.61
C ILE A 639 17.32 -2.94 8.56
N THR A 640 17.53 -2.69 9.85
CA THR A 640 17.42 -3.67 10.93
C THR A 640 16.39 -3.18 11.96
N LYS A 641 16.01 -4.04 12.91
CA LYS A 641 15.25 -3.55 14.07
C LYS A 641 16.17 -2.73 14.95
N TYR A 642 15.63 -1.68 15.58
CA TYR A 642 16.39 -0.97 16.60
C TYR A 642 16.73 -1.89 17.78
N HIS A 643 18.00 -1.87 18.18
CA HIS A 643 18.53 -2.62 19.31
C HIS A 643 19.35 -1.67 20.18
N ASP A 644 18.92 -1.49 21.42
CA ASP A 644 19.56 -0.65 22.42
C ASP A 644 20.88 -1.28 22.88
N PRO A 645 22.04 -0.65 22.62
CA PRO A 645 23.35 -1.21 22.95
C PRO A 645 23.68 -1.15 24.46
N GLU A 646 22.96 -0.37 25.27
CA GLU A 646 23.13 -0.27 26.71
C GLU A 646 22.25 -1.27 27.48
N THR A 647 20.97 -1.38 27.10
CA THR A 647 20.00 -2.26 27.80
C THR A 647 19.81 -3.63 27.14
N GLY A 648 20.23 -3.81 25.89
CA GLY A 648 20.03 -5.04 25.11
C GLY A 648 18.56 -5.30 24.75
N ARG A 649 17.74 -4.24 24.71
CA ARG A 649 16.31 -4.31 24.38
C ARG A 649 16.11 -3.96 22.91
N THR A 650 15.15 -4.64 22.27
CA THR A 650 14.62 -4.22 20.97
C THR A 650 13.31 -3.47 21.19
N GLY A 651 13.22 -2.24 20.70
CA GLY A 651 12.13 -1.32 21.00
C GLY A 651 12.14 -0.15 20.03
N VAL A 652 12.07 1.07 20.55
CA VAL A 652 12.28 2.32 19.81
C VAL A 652 13.58 2.99 20.24
N ASN A 653 14.21 3.74 19.34
CA ASN A 653 15.37 4.57 19.65
C ASN A 653 14.94 5.78 20.50
N PRO A 654 15.45 5.98 21.73
CA PRO A 654 15.08 7.12 22.56
C PRO A 654 15.48 8.49 21.96
N GLU A 655 16.44 8.54 21.03
CA GLU A 655 16.83 9.80 20.37
C GLU A 655 15.97 10.17 19.16
N THR A 656 15.16 9.24 18.61
CA THR A 656 14.41 9.47 17.36
C THR A 656 12.98 8.92 17.34
N GLY A 657 12.58 8.08 18.31
CA GLY A 657 11.32 7.33 18.30
C GLY A 657 11.29 6.10 17.37
N TYR A 658 12.30 5.88 16.52
CA TYR A 658 12.17 4.91 15.43
C TYR A 658 12.38 3.47 15.92
N ALA A 659 11.52 2.53 15.50
CA ALA A 659 11.67 1.10 15.84
C ALA A 659 12.61 0.32 14.88
N ILE A 660 13.15 1.01 13.88
CA ILE A 660 14.12 0.50 12.91
C ILE A 660 15.42 1.29 12.99
N ASP A 661 16.51 0.65 12.60
CA ASP A 661 17.80 1.30 12.37
C ASP A 661 18.14 1.19 10.87
N LEU A 662 18.49 2.32 10.25
CA LEU A 662 18.94 2.38 8.85
C LEU A 662 20.45 2.08 8.72
N ASN A 663 21.13 1.73 9.81
CA ASN A 663 22.54 1.37 9.89
C ASN A 663 23.49 2.43 9.30
N GLY A 664 23.12 3.70 9.38
CA GLY A 664 23.84 4.82 8.75
C GLY A 664 23.76 4.87 7.21
N THR A 665 22.88 4.06 6.61
CA THR A 665 22.57 4.10 5.18
C THR A 665 21.34 4.98 4.92
N GLY A 666 21.26 5.58 3.73
CA GLY A 666 20.16 6.47 3.37
C GLY A 666 20.27 7.92 3.87
N SER A 667 19.80 8.86 3.04
CA SER A 667 19.52 10.27 3.35
C SER A 667 19.07 11.00 2.08
N GLU A 668 18.03 11.84 2.14
CA GLU A 668 17.30 12.28 0.93
C GLU A 668 18.07 13.16 -0.07
N SER A 669 19.19 13.80 0.30
CA SER A 669 19.83 14.78 -0.60
C SER A 669 21.33 15.05 -0.39
N GLN A 670 22.00 14.41 0.58
CA GLN A 670 23.40 14.71 0.87
C GLN A 670 24.35 13.95 -0.08
N GLY A 671 25.33 14.69 -0.62
CA GLY A 671 26.23 14.15 -1.65
C GLY A 671 27.19 13.09 -1.10
N PHE A 672 27.85 12.33 -2.00
CA PHE A 672 28.78 11.25 -1.65
C PHE A 672 29.87 11.61 -0.62
N ALA A 673 30.25 12.89 -0.50
CA ALA A 673 31.24 13.34 0.49
C ALA A 673 30.69 13.44 1.93
N GLU A 674 29.37 13.59 2.10
CA GLU A 674 28.71 13.74 3.40
C GLU A 674 28.19 12.39 3.93
N ARG A 675 27.79 11.48 3.04
CA ARG A 675 27.27 10.13 3.37
C ARG A 675 28.29 9.14 3.97
N GLY A 676 29.56 9.50 4.08
CA GLY A 676 30.62 8.56 4.46
C GLY A 676 30.85 7.40 3.47
N THR A 677 30.15 7.40 2.32
CA THR A 677 30.24 6.41 1.25
C THR A 677 31.67 6.23 0.75
N SER A 678 31.96 5.05 0.21
CA SER A 678 33.23 4.85 -0.49
C SER A 678 33.38 5.83 -1.67
N PRO A 679 34.61 6.07 -2.16
CA PRO A 679 34.84 6.96 -3.30
C PRO A 679 34.07 6.56 -4.58
N MET A 680 33.60 5.31 -4.65
CA MET A 680 32.76 4.82 -5.74
C MET A 680 31.26 4.97 -5.45
N GLY A 681 30.82 4.91 -4.20
CA GLY A 681 29.39 4.97 -3.85
C GLY A 681 28.81 3.75 -3.15
N LEU A 682 29.67 2.88 -2.63
CA LEU A 682 29.29 1.73 -1.84
C LEU A 682 28.89 2.18 -0.42
N GLU A 683 27.69 1.80 0.03
CA GLU A 683 27.24 1.91 1.42
C GLU A 683 27.36 0.51 2.06
N ILE A 684 27.92 0.43 3.27
CA ILE A 684 28.25 -0.84 3.95
C ILE A 684 27.81 -0.74 5.41
N ALA A 685 27.14 -1.79 5.90
CA ALA A 685 26.74 -1.93 7.29
C ALA A 685 27.02 -3.34 7.82
N ASP A 686 27.43 -3.44 9.08
CA ASP A 686 27.43 -4.69 9.83
C ASP A 686 26.02 -4.83 10.45
N MET A 687 25.19 -5.76 9.96
CA MET A 687 23.77 -5.85 10.35
C MET A 687 23.58 -6.50 11.73
N ASP A 688 22.74 -5.90 12.57
CA ASP A 688 22.21 -6.55 13.78
C ASP A 688 20.85 -7.20 13.50
N LEU A 689 20.75 -8.53 13.67
CA LEU A 689 19.53 -9.31 13.50
C LEU A 689 18.79 -9.56 14.82
N SER A 690 19.22 -8.93 15.92
CA SER A 690 18.53 -8.98 17.21
C SER A 690 17.06 -8.58 17.07
N GLY A 691 16.18 -9.40 17.65
CA GLY A 691 14.73 -9.20 17.56
C GLY A 691 14.07 -9.60 16.24
N CYS A 692 14.81 -10.08 15.23
CA CYS A 692 14.24 -10.66 14.02
C CYS A 692 13.42 -11.93 14.30
N GLY A 693 12.57 -12.28 13.33
CA GLY A 693 11.62 -13.39 13.39
C GLY A 693 10.16 -12.95 13.46
N PHE A 694 9.30 -13.77 12.86
CA PHE A 694 7.89 -13.51 12.64
C PHE A 694 7.06 -13.74 13.90
N ARG A 695 6.23 -12.78 14.33
CA ARG A 695 5.47 -12.86 15.61
C ARG A 695 4.09 -12.21 15.57
N ILE A 696 3.39 -12.30 14.45
CA ILE A 696 2.01 -11.78 14.34
C ILE A 696 1.08 -12.63 15.21
N VAL A 697 0.43 -11.99 16.18
CA VAL A 697 -0.55 -12.63 17.07
C VAL A 697 -1.78 -13.03 16.25
N ASN A 698 -2.32 -14.22 16.50
CA ASN A 698 -3.51 -14.75 15.82
C ASN A 698 -3.42 -14.81 14.27
N PHE A 699 -2.21 -14.90 13.71
CA PHE A 699 -2.01 -15.01 12.26
C PHE A 699 -2.74 -16.21 11.62
N ASN A 700 -3.75 -15.93 10.80
CA ASN A 700 -4.69 -16.93 10.28
C ASN A 700 -4.51 -17.13 8.75
N ALA A 701 -3.48 -17.89 8.36
CA ALA A 701 -3.20 -18.15 6.94
C ALA A 701 -4.37 -18.84 6.22
N ALA A 702 -5.15 -19.67 6.94
CA ALA A 702 -6.34 -20.33 6.38
C ALA A 702 -7.44 -19.34 5.99
N LEU A 703 -7.64 -18.26 6.76
CA LEU A 703 -8.59 -17.19 6.42
C LEU A 703 -8.07 -16.37 5.23
N PHE A 704 -6.80 -15.94 5.27
CA PHE A 704 -6.21 -15.14 4.19
C PHE A 704 -6.21 -15.89 2.85
N SER A 705 -5.91 -17.20 2.86
CA SER A 705 -6.01 -18.04 1.66
C SER A 705 -7.42 -18.05 1.05
N LYS A 706 -8.47 -18.19 1.88
CA LYS A 706 -9.88 -18.14 1.42
C LYS A 706 -10.26 -16.75 0.89
N MET A 707 -9.74 -15.67 1.50
CA MET A 707 -9.96 -14.29 1.04
C MET A 707 -9.39 -14.09 -0.37
N TYR A 708 -8.15 -14.52 -0.60
CA TYR A 708 -7.53 -14.45 -1.92
C TYR A 708 -8.17 -15.40 -2.95
N ASP A 709 -8.56 -16.61 -2.55
CA ASP A 709 -9.34 -17.55 -3.39
C ASP A 709 -10.65 -16.93 -3.89
N LYS A 710 -11.36 -16.20 -3.01
CA LYS A 710 -12.57 -15.44 -3.36
C LYS A 710 -12.30 -14.29 -4.33
N LEU A 711 -11.20 -13.55 -4.15
CA LEU A 711 -10.78 -12.53 -5.13
C LEU A 711 -10.43 -13.15 -6.49
N ALA A 712 -9.80 -14.33 -6.50
CA ALA A 712 -9.48 -15.05 -7.72
C ALA A 712 -10.76 -15.51 -8.45
N LEU A 713 -11.75 -16.05 -7.76
CA LEU A 713 -13.08 -16.35 -8.32
C LEU A 713 -13.76 -15.14 -8.97
N LEU A 714 -13.71 -13.98 -8.30
CA LEU A 714 -14.31 -12.75 -8.80
C LEU A 714 -13.59 -12.26 -10.07
N TYR A 715 -12.26 -12.18 -10.04
CA TYR A 715 -11.49 -11.42 -11.02
C TYR A 715 -10.73 -12.24 -12.07
N ARG A 716 -10.47 -13.54 -11.90
CA ARG A 716 -9.77 -14.38 -12.89
C ARG A 716 -10.73 -15.23 -13.71
N GLU A 717 -10.75 -15.02 -15.02
CA GLU A 717 -11.59 -15.81 -15.92
C GLU A 717 -11.10 -17.26 -16.01
N GLY A 718 -11.95 -18.22 -15.64
CA GLY A 718 -11.64 -19.66 -15.70
C GLY A 718 -10.89 -20.21 -14.48
N TYR A 719 -10.75 -19.44 -13.40
CA TYR A 719 -10.22 -19.95 -12.13
C TYR A 719 -11.20 -20.94 -11.46
N GLU A 720 -10.66 -22.05 -10.94
CA GLU A 720 -11.38 -23.01 -10.11
C GLU A 720 -10.92 -22.83 -8.66
N SER A 721 -11.85 -22.55 -7.74
CA SER A 721 -11.54 -22.28 -6.34
C SER A 721 -11.05 -23.50 -5.57
N LEU A 722 -10.09 -23.27 -4.68
CA LEU A 722 -9.52 -24.22 -3.73
C LEU A 722 -10.53 -24.69 -2.67
N TYR A 723 -11.52 -23.85 -2.35
CA TYR A 723 -12.45 -24.02 -1.21
C TYR A 723 -13.94 -24.07 -1.61
N GLY A 724 -14.26 -23.74 -2.86
CA GLY A 724 -15.61 -23.56 -3.38
C GLY A 724 -16.14 -22.13 -3.23
N GLU A 725 -17.18 -21.80 -3.99
CA GLU A 725 -17.71 -20.42 -4.20
C GLU A 725 -18.10 -19.64 -2.92
N ASN A 726 -18.21 -20.30 -1.76
CA ASN A 726 -18.64 -19.69 -0.49
C ASN A 726 -17.55 -19.81 0.59
N ALA A 727 -16.28 -19.77 0.21
CA ALA A 727 -15.11 -19.96 1.09
C ALA A 727 -15.05 -18.94 2.26
N VAL A 728 -15.42 -17.69 1.97
CA VAL A 728 -15.59 -16.58 2.93
C VAL A 728 -16.99 -16.03 2.74
N ALA A 729 -17.67 -15.71 3.85
CA ALA A 729 -19.01 -15.14 3.80
C ALA A 729 -19.05 -13.82 2.99
N ASP A 730 -20.16 -13.56 2.30
CA ASP A 730 -20.45 -12.26 1.70
C ASP A 730 -21.01 -11.32 2.77
N TYR A 731 -20.12 -10.58 3.43
CA TYR A 731 -20.47 -9.58 4.46
C TYR A 731 -20.23 -8.15 3.97
N VAL A 732 -20.78 -7.86 2.80
CA VAL A 732 -21.10 -6.48 2.44
C VAL A 732 -22.51 -6.19 2.98
N THR A 733 -22.74 -5.00 3.53
CA THR A 733 -24.12 -4.54 3.78
C THR A 733 -24.94 -4.66 2.49
N LYS A 734 -26.26 -4.87 2.60
CA LYS A 734 -27.12 -5.04 1.43
C LYS A 734 -27.05 -3.75 0.59
N LYS A 735 -26.70 -3.78 -0.71
CA LYS A 735 -26.45 -4.95 -1.55
C LYS A 735 -25.71 -4.56 -2.84
N LEU A 736 -24.48 -5.05 -2.97
CA LEU A 736 -23.77 -5.11 -4.23
C LEU A 736 -24.66 -5.66 -5.35
N THR A 737 -24.89 -4.84 -6.37
CA THR A 737 -25.65 -5.15 -7.60
C THR A 737 -27.17 -5.39 -7.42
N GLU A 738 -27.91 -4.28 -7.34
CA GLU A 738 -29.03 -4.15 -8.27
C GLU A 738 -28.50 -3.46 -9.54
N THR A 739 -28.30 -4.24 -10.61
CA THR A 739 -28.31 -3.67 -11.97
C THR A 739 -29.58 -2.83 -12.08
N PRO A 740 -29.55 -1.59 -12.61
CA PRO A 740 -30.77 -0.81 -12.75
C PRO A 740 -31.82 -1.66 -13.46
N GLN A 741 -32.94 -1.91 -12.78
CA GLN A 741 -34.12 -2.34 -13.52
C GLN A 741 -34.34 -1.24 -14.56
N GLU A 742 -34.42 -1.61 -15.85
CA GLU A 742 -34.87 -0.67 -16.86
C GLU A 742 -36.13 -0.01 -16.29
N PRO A 743 -36.20 1.33 -16.18
CA PRO A 743 -37.35 1.97 -15.58
C PRO A 743 -38.57 1.45 -16.31
N GLU A 744 -39.53 0.86 -15.58
CA GLU A 744 -40.78 0.39 -16.19
C GLU A 744 -41.33 1.56 -16.99
N VAL A 745 -41.22 1.47 -18.33
CA VAL A 745 -41.65 2.55 -19.22
C VAL A 745 -43.11 2.76 -18.88
N PRO A 746 -43.50 3.93 -18.32
CA PRO A 746 -44.87 4.13 -17.91
C PRO A 746 -45.72 3.93 -19.15
N GLN A 747 -46.57 2.89 -19.16
CA GLN A 747 -47.38 2.61 -20.34
C GLN A 747 -48.16 3.88 -20.64
N GLU A 748 -47.91 4.46 -21.82
CA GLU A 748 -48.57 5.70 -22.21
C GLU A 748 -50.09 5.48 -22.05
N PRO A 749 -50.80 6.33 -21.30
CA PRO A 749 -52.23 6.18 -21.16
C PRO A 749 -52.86 6.27 -22.56
N GLU A 750 -53.56 5.20 -22.97
CA GLU A 750 -54.12 5.06 -24.32
C GLU A 750 -54.83 6.36 -24.75
N THR A 751 -54.22 7.09 -25.67
CA THR A 751 -54.74 8.41 -26.06
C THR A 751 -56.03 8.21 -26.86
N PRO A 752 -57.18 8.79 -26.44
CA PRO A 752 -58.44 8.56 -27.14
C PRO A 752 -58.42 9.12 -28.56
N GLN A 753 -58.86 8.31 -29.52
CA GLN A 753 -59.05 8.74 -30.91
C GLN A 753 -60.01 9.93 -30.96
N ASN A 754 -59.62 11.01 -31.66
CA ASN A 754 -60.47 12.16 -31.93
C ASN A 754 -60.47 12.44 -33.46
N PRO A 755 -61.62 12.79 -34.08
CA PRO A 755 -61.78 12.69 -35.53
C PRO A 755 -61.34 13.94 -36.31
N GLU A 756 -61.25 13.76 -37.63
CA GLU A 756 -60.70 14.69 -38.63
C GLU A 756 -61.32 16.11 -38.64
N VAL A 757 -60.48 17.12 -38.91
CA VAL A 757 -60.89 18.49 -39.30
C VAL A 757 -59.99 18.98 -40.46
N PRO A 758 -60.50 19.66 -41.52
CA PRO A 758 -59.76 19.84 -42.78
C PRO A 758 -59.17 21.25 -43.05
N GLN A 759 -57.98 21.25 -43.65
CA GLN A 759 -57.30 22.19 -44.58
C GLN A 759 -57.19 23.74 -44.35
N LYS A 760 -56.00 24.23 -44.74
CA LYS A 760 -55.43 25.61 -44.88
C LYS A 760 -56.33 26.66 -45.58
N PRO A 761 -56.07 28.00 -45.47
CA PRO A 761 -54.77 28.70 -45.69
C PRO A 761 -54.48 29.85 -44.67
N GLU A 762 -53.54 30.83 -44.77
CA GLU A 762 -52.49 31.23 -45.76
C GLU A 762 -51.29 31.97 -45.07
N THR A 763 -50.49 32.80 -45.78
CA THR A 763 -49.36 33.64 -45.24
C THR A 763 -49.56 35.15 -45.56
N PRO A 764 -48.90 36.11 -44.85
CA PRO A 764 -47.84 36.92 -45.51
C PRO A 764 -46.65 37.40 -44.60
N GLN A 765 -45.73 38.18 -45.19
CA GLN A 765 -44.33 38.51 -44.77
C GLN A 765 -44.10 39.84 -43.97
N GLU A 766 -42.85 40.01 -43.48
CA GLU A 766 -42.07 41.28 -43.32
C GLU A 766 -42.45 42.28 -42.18
N SER A 767 -41.59 43.16 -41.61
CA SER A 767 -40.24 43.67 -41.93
C SER A 767 -39.48 44.36 -40.74
N GLU A 768 -38.13 44.34 -40.79
CA GLU A 768 -37.13 45.40 -40.42
C GLU A 768 -36.87 45.99 -38.98
N THR A 769 -35.56 45.95 -38.64
CA THR A 769 -34.56 46.70 -37.79
C THR A 769 -34.74 48.24 -37.50
N PRO A 770 -33.84 49.00 -36.76
CA PRO A 770 -32.39 48.80 -36.43
C PRO A 770 -31.77 49.32 -35.06
N GLN A 771 -30.54 48.84 -34.78
CA GLN A 771 -29.28 49.48 -34.27
C GLN A 771 -29.18 50.54 -33.14
N GLY A 772 -28.09 50.38 -32.33
CA GLY A 772 -27.23 51.45 -31.75
C GLY A 772 -26.82 51.22 -30.28
N ALA A 773 -25.67 51.61 -29.72
CA ALA A 773 -24.30 51.94 -30.13
C ALA A 773 -23.57 52.52 -28.88
N GLU A 774 -22.51 51.86 -28.42
CA GLU A 774 -21.34 52.24 -27.56
C GLU A 774 -21.28 53.43 -26.53
N PRO A 775 -20.31 53.39 -25.55
CA PRO A 775 -20.32 54.19 -24.32
C PRO A 775 -19.22 55.27 -24.18
N VAL A 776 -19.38 56.23 -23.24
CA VAL A 776 -18.29 57.14 -22.79
C VAL A 776 -18.37 57.51 -21.28
N GLN A 777 -17.40 57.01 -20.52
CA GLN A 777 -16.59 57.62 -19.43
C GLN A 777 -17.14 58.58 -18.33
N GLN A 778 -16.58 58.33 -17.12
CA GLN A 778 -15.78 59.26 -16.25
C GLN A 778 -16.30 59.76 -14.88
N VAL A 779 -15.37 59.70 -13.89
CA VAL A 779 -14.98 60.76 -12.92
C VAL A 779 -15.39 60.68 -11.42
N THR A 780 -14.35 60.39 -10.60
CA THR A 780 -13.94 60.91 -9.27
C THR A 780 -14.45 60.37 -7.90
N GLN A 781 -13.42 60.08 -7.08
CA GLN A 781 -13.19 60.12 -5.60
C GLN A 781 -13.68 61.43 -4.88
N PRO A 782 -13.59 61.63 -3.52
CA PRO A 782 -12.56 61.09 -2.59
C PRO A 782 -12.86 60.80 -1.09
N GLU A 783 -11.88 60.15 -0.45
CA GLU A 783 -11.31 60.29 0.92
C GLU A 783 -12.16 60.36 2.21
N LYS A 784 -11.69 59.60 3.23
CA LYS A 784 -11.32 60.18 4.55
C LYS A 784 -10.41 59.28 5.41
N GLU A 785 -9.49 59.93 6.14
CA GLU A 785 -8.57 59.32 7.12
C GLU A 785 -9.18 59.13 8.52
N SER A 786 -8.58 58.25 9.34
CA SER A 786 -8.41 58.50 10.77
C SER A 786 -7.19 57.77 11.37
N GLN A 787 -6.33 58.51 12.07
CA GLN A 787 -5.21 57.99 12.88
C GLN A 787 -5.71 57.58 14.29
N SER A 788 -5.01 56.68 15.01
CA SER A 788 -4.30 57.06 16.26
C SER A 788 -3.74 55.91 17.12
N VAL A 789 -2.44 56.00 17.41
CA VAL A 789 -1.80 55.86 18.75
C VAL A 789 -1.44 54.48 19.34
N THR A 790 -0.24 54.49 19.91
CA THR A 790 0.61 53.47 20.54
C THR A 790 0.26 53.10 22.00
N ALA A 791 0.71 51.92 22.44
CA ALA A 791 1.38 51.73 23.73
C ALA A 791 2.33 50.52 23.67
N ALA A 792 3.49 50.58 24.35
CA ALA A 792 4.50 49.52 24.40
C ALA A 792 4.89 49.22 25.86
N VAL A 793 5.23 47.97 26.15
CA VAL A 793 5.97 47.57 27.37
C VAL A 793 6.99 46.47 27.01
N GLU A 794 8.25 46.91 26.84
CA GLU A 794 9.48 46.12 26.99
C GLU A 794 9.73 45.81 28.50
N PRO A 795 10.67 44.91 28.93
CA PRO A 795 12.04 44.86 28.37
C PRO A 795 12.90 43.55 28.53
N LYS A 796 14.14 43.65 27.99
CA LYS A 796 15.41 42.96 28.38
C LYS A 796 15.57 41.47 28.03
N SER A 797 16.73 40.93 27.64
CA SER A 797 18.12 41.34 27.29
C SER A 797 18.93 40.02 27.41
N GLU A 798 20.05 39.72 26.75
CA GLU A 798 21.12 40.56 26.21
C GLU A 798 22.00 39.76 25.20
N ASN A 799 22.74 40.50 24.37
CA ASN A 799 23.76 40.16 23.35
C ASN A 799 24.73 38.95 23.64
N VAL A 800 25.51 38.35 22.72
CA VAL A 800 26.49 38.94 21.76
C VAL A 800 26.94 37.98 20.61
N VAL A 801 26.67 38.37 19.35
CA VAL A 801 27.56 38.48 18.16
C VAL A 801 28.72 37.46 17.90
N GLN A 802 28.73 36.80 16.71
CA GLN A 802 29.78 37.04 15.67
C GLN A 802 29.47 36.56 14.22
N GLN A 803 29.03 37.55 13.42
CA GLN A 803 29.17 37.79 11.96
C GLN A 803 29.79 36.74 11.00
N ALA A 804 29.03 36.45 9.94
CA ALA A 804 29.53 36.21 8.58
C ALA A 804 29.72 37.54 7.79
N PRO A 805 30.43 37.54 6.64
CA PRO A 805 30.35 38.59 5.63
C PRO A 805 29.37 38.21 4.48
N ALA A 806 28.48 39.13 4.13
CA ALA A 806 27.56 39.01 2.99
C ALA A 806 28.17 39.55 1.68
N THR A 807 27.57 39.23 0.52
CA THR A 807 26.94 40.18 -0.45
C THR A 807 26.50 39.44 -1.73
N GLY A 808 25.39 39.84 -2.39
CA GLY A 808 25.04 39.21 -3.68
C GLY A 808 23.75 39.54 -4.46
N ASP A 809 22.97 40.55 -4.08
CA ASP A 809 21.87 41.16 -4.87
C ASP A 809 20.67 40.34 -5.42
N THR A 810 19.51 41.00 -5.33
CA THR A 810 18.16 40.56 -5.70
C THR A 810 17.84 40.70 -7.19
N ALA A 811 16.96 39.82 -7.70
CA ALA A 811 16.00 40.16 -8.75
C ALA A 811 14.75 39.26 -8.67
N GLY A 812 13.60 39.82 -8.28
CA GLY A 812 12.33 39.10 -8.28
C GLY A 812 11.55 39.30 -9.58
N VAL A 813 10.94 38.23 -10.09
CA VAL A 813 9.86 38.27 -11.10
C VAL A 813 8.80 37.25 -10.70
N ALA A 814 7.54 37.68 -10.59
CA ALA A 814 6.42 36.80 -10.31
C ALA A 814 5.72 36.40 -11.62
N MET A 815 5.40 35.11 -11.81
CA MET A 815 4.27 34.73 -12.65
C MET A 815 3.70 33.33 -12.36
N LEU A 816 2.37 33.28 -12.45
CA LEU A 816 1.40 32.20 -12.34
C LEU A 816 1.82 30.74 -12.64
N ALA A 817 1.36 29.87 -11.73
CA ALA A 817 0.76 28.55 -11.92
C ALA A 817 0.54 27.99 -13.35
N VAL A 818 0.96 26.73 -13.53
CA VAL A 818 0.26 25.69 -14.31
C VAL A 818 0.33 24.38 -13.51
N ILE A 819 -0.80 23.67 -13.39
CA ILE A 819 -0.97 22.39 -12.66
C ILE A 819 -1.38 21.30 -13.68
N MET A 820 -1.11 20.03 -13.33
CA MET A 820 -1.46 18.76 -14.00
C MET A 820 -0.66 18.33 -15.24
N ALA A 821 -0.01 17.17 -15.14
CA ALA A 821 -0.02 16.10 -16.17
C ALA A 821 0.60 14.78 -15.64
N ALA A 822 -0.13 14.00 -14.82
CA ALA A 822 0.27 12.63 -14.45
C ALA A 822 -0.92 11.75 -14.00
N ALA A 823 -2.04 11.81 -14.71
CA ALA A 823 -3.15 10.85 -14.58
C ALA A 823 -3.60 10.42 -15.98
N GLY A 824 -3.75 9.12 -16.20
CA GLY A 824 -3.76 8.52 -17.54
C GLY A 824 -5.04 8.75 -18.35
N PHE A 825 -5.03 8.34 -19.63
CA PHE A 825 -6.23 8.26 -20.45
C PHE A 825 -6.26 7.05 -21.38
N ALA A 826 -7.37 6.32 -21.34
CA ALA A 826 -7.74 5.32 -22.33
C ALA A 826 -8.47 5.97 -23.52
N ALA A 827 -8.55 5.26 -24.64
CA ALA A 827 -8.94 5.84 -25.94
C ALA A 827 -10.43 6.21 -26.07
N VAL A 828 -10.70 7.25 -26.88
CA VAL A 828 -12.01 7.44 -27.54
C VAL A 828 -11.80 7.45 -29.06
N VAL A 829 -12.31 6.41 -29.71
CA VAL A 829 -12.42 6.35 -31.18
C VAL A 829 -13.68 7.10 -31.62
N THR A 830 -13.53 8.15 -32.42
CA THR A 830 -14.60 8.57 -33.35
C THR A 830 -14.06 8.98 -34.72
N ASN A 831 -14.70 8.45 -35.75
CA ASN A 831 -14.46 8.80 -37.15
C ASN A 831 -14.80 10.27 -37.42
N SER A 832 -13.88 11.04 -38.02
CA SER A 832 -14.27 11.80 -39.21
C SER A 832 -13.08 11.99 -40.16
N ARG A 833 -13.35 11.76 -41.45
CA ARG A 833 -12.39 11.86 -42.55
C ARG A 833 -12.94 12.92 -43.50
N VAL A 834 -12.04 13.68 -44.15
CA VAL A 834 -12.21 14.42 -45.44
C VAL A 834 -12.35 15.96 -45.39
N ARG A 835 -11.36 16.62 -46.02
CA ARG A 835 -11.35 17.97 -46.67
C ARG A 835 -11.33 19.23 -45.77
N LYS A 836 -10.72 20.36 -46.20
CA LYS A 836 -9.66 20.68 -47.18
C LYS A 836 -9.42 22.20 -47.14
N GLU A 837 -8.24 22.66 -47.58
CA GLU A 837 -7.93 24.07 -47.92
C GLU A 837 -7.87 25.00 -46.68
N ARG A 838 -6.83 25.83 -46.48
CA ARG A 838 -5.87 26.41 -47.43
C ARG A 838 -4.44 26.41 -46.93
#